data_AF-A0A8B8U0X7-F1
#
_entry.id   AF-A0A8B8U0X7-F1
#
_cell.length_a   1.000
_cell.length_b   1.000
_cell.length_c   1.000
_cell.angle_alpha   90.00
_cell.angle_beta   90.00
_cell.angle_gamma   90.00
#
_symmetry.space_group_name_H-M   'P 1'
#
loop_
_entity.id
_entity.type
_entity.pdbx_description
1 polymer ?
#
loop_
_entity_poly.entity_id
_entity_poly.type
_entity_poly.pdbx_seq_one_letter_code
_entity_poly.pdbx_strand_id
1 'polypeptide(L)'
;MRPPRPRAALLPLLVALLAASPAAAEAPHLVRVDAARALRPLRPFWRSTGFCPPLPHSQADQYDLSWDQQLNLAYVGAVPHGGIQQVRTHWMLDLVTARRSAGHGLSYNFTHLDRYLDLLRENQLLPGFELMGSPSGHFIDFEDKQQVFEWKNLVSLLARRYIARYGLKHVSKWNFETWNEPDHHDFDNVSMTLQGFLNYYDACSEGLRAASPALRLGGPGDSFHPPPGSPLCWGLLGHCHNGTNFFTGEVGVRLDYISLHKKGAGSSIRILEQEVAVVGQIQRLFPKFTDTPIYNDEADPLVGWSLPQPWRADVTYAAMVVKVIAQHQNLLVANTSSAVRYALLSNDNAFLSYHPHPFSQRTLTARFQVNNTRPPHVQLLRKPVLTAMALLALLDGEQLWAEVSQAGMVLDSNHTVGVLASTHRPTGPADTWRATVLVYASNDTHAHPNRSVTLTLRLHGVPPGPGLVFVTFYMDNWSCSPHREWQRLGRPVFPSVEQFQRMRAAEDPVAVTPRPFPTSGQLTLSPELPLPSLLLVHVCARPQEPPGQVTRLRALPLTRGQLLLVWSDVRVGSKCLWTYEIQFSPDGGAYAPISRKPSTFNLFVFSPDGAVVSGSYRVRAVDYWARPGPFSSSVQYLEVPAP
;
A
#
# COMPACT_ATOMS: atom_id res chain seq x y z
N MET A 1 -91.79 -25.27 -2.05
CA MET A 1 -91.57 -23.81 -1.89
C MET A 1 -90.87 -23.57 -0.56
N ARG A 2 -89.68 -22.93 -0.63
CA ARG A 2 -88.75 -22.47 0.44
C ARG A 2 -88.38 -23.48 1.58
N PRO A 3 -87.09 -23.88 1.68
CA PRO A 3 -86.58 -24.67 2.80
C PRO A 3 -86.21 -23.78 4.01
N PRO A 4 -86.03 -24.37 5.22
CA PRO A 4 -85.79 -23.64 6.46
C PRO A 4 -84.30 -23.30 6.64
N ARG A 5 -84.01 -22.25 7.39
CA ARG A 5 -82.69 -22.04 8.01
C ARG A 5 -82.84 -21.60 9.46
N PRO A 6 -82.33 -22.38 10.42
CA PRO A 6 -81.91 -21.85 11.71
C PRO A 6 -80.40 -22.04 11.98
N ARG A 7 -79.83 -20.98 12.59
CA ARG A 7 -78.71 -20.88 13.57
C ARG A 7 -77.31 -21.45 13.25
N ALA A 8 -76.31 -20.57 13.35
CA ALA A 8 -75.00 -20.78 13.99
C ALA A 8 -74.31 -19.40 14.12
N ALA A 9 -74.09 -18.84 15.32
CA ALA A 9 -72.97 -19.07 16.25
C ALA A 9 -71.66 -18.35 15.83
N LEU A 10 -71.22 -17.41 16.69
CA LEU A 10 -69.94 -16.71 16.66
C LEU A 10 -68.75 -17.66 16.89
N LEU A 11 -67.67 -17.51 16.13
CA LEU A 11 -66.28 -17.91 16.46
C LEU A 11 -65.30 -17.22 15.45
N PRO A 12 -64.00 -17.10 15.74
CA PRO A 12 -63.32 -15.81 15.84
C PRO A 12 -62.29 -15.56 14.72
N LEU A 13 -61.81 -14.32 14.70
CA LEU A 13 -60.69 -13.80 13.93
C LEU A 13 -59.45 -14.71 14.08
N LEU A 14 -59.07 -15.42 13.02
CA LEU A 14 -57.79 -16.12 12.96
C LEU A 14 -56.69 -15.10 12.63
N VAL A 15 -55.97 -14.66 13.66
CA VAL A 15 -54.71 -13.94 13.52
C VAL A 15 -53.68 -14.93 12.99
N ALA A 16 -53.27 -14.76 11.74
CA ALA A 16 -52.07 -15.39 11.22
C ALA A 16 -50.85 -14.74 11.92
N LEU A 17 -50.46 -15.28 13.07
CA LEU A 17 -49.10 -15.11 13.58
C LEU A 17 -48.18 -15.84 12.60
N LEU A 18 -47.60 -15.09 11.67
CA LEU A 18 -46.32 -15.46 11.08
C LEU A 18 -45.34 -15.55 12.24
N ALA A 19 -45.10 -16.77 12.72
CA ALA A 19 -43.90 -17.09 13.47
C ALA A 19 -42.72 -16.79 12.53
N ALA A 20 -42.18 -15.58 12.64
CA ALA A 20 -40.82 -15.32 12.21
C ALA A 20 -39.96 -16.29 13.01
N SER A 21 -39.48 -17.35 12.36
CA SER A 21 -38.40 -18.16 12.91
C SER A 21 -37.31 -17.18 13.37
N PRO A 22 -36.86 -17.22 14.63
CA PRO A 22 -35.70 -16.44 14.99
C PRO A 22 -34.60 -16.90 14.05
N ALA A 23 -34.03 -15.97 13.28
CA ALA A 23 -32.80 -16.26 12.56
C ALA A 23 -31.85 -16.84 13.60
N ALA A 24 -31.47 -18.12 13.44
CA ALA A 24 -30.58 -18.78 14.38
C ALA A 24 -29.35 -17.87 14.51
N ALA A 25 -29.15 -17.31 15.70
CA ALA A 25 -28.04 -16.40 15.93
C ALA A 25 -26.76 -17.14 15.57
N GLU A 26 -26.07 -16.68 14.54
CA GLU A 26 -24.82 -17.28 14.07
C GLU A 26 -23.85 -17.30 15.26
N ALA A 27 -23.22 -18.44 15.55
CA ALA A 27 -22.31 -18.53 16.69
C ALA A 27 -21.21 -17.46 16.56
N PRO A 28 -20.81 -16.81 17.67
CA PRO A 28 -19.82 -15.74 17.61
C PRO A 28 -18.46 -16.27 17.13
N HIS A 29 -17.74 -15.45 16.38
CA HIS A 29 -16.35 -15.72 16.04
C HIS A 29 -15.47 -15.46 17.26
N LEU A 30 -14.74 -16.48 17.71
CA LEU A 30 -13.76 -16.37 18.77
C LEU A 30 -12.37 -16.19 18.18
N VAL A 31 -11.73 -15.06 18.46
CA VAL A 31 -10.32 -14.79 18.12
C VAL A 31 -9.50 -14.89 19.40
N ARG A 32 -8.59 -15.87 19.48
CA ARG A 32 -7.67 -16.04 20.60
C ARG A 32 -6.27 -15.62 20.15
N VAL A 33 -5.60 -14.83 20.98
CA VAL A 33 -4.20 -14.43 20.76
C VAL A 33 -3.43 -14.65 22.06
N ASP A 34 -2.28 -15.33 21.95
CA ASP A 34 -1.37 -15.55 23.06
C ASP A 34 -0.11 -14.69 22.87
N ALA A 35 -0.01 -13.62 23.66
CA ALA A 35 1.10 -12.67 23.63
C ALA A 35 2.41 -13.23 24.20
N ALA A 36 2.39 -14.38 24.88
CA ALA A 36 3.58 -15.04 25.38
C ALA A 36 4.21 -15.98 24.32
N ARG A 37 3.48 -16.29 23.24
CA ARG A 37 3.89 -17.25 22.20
C ARG A 37 4.25 -16.54 20.90
N ALA A 38 5.42 -15.89 20.88
CA ALA A 38 6.06 -15.46 19.64
C ALA A 38 6.54 -16.70 18.86
N LEU A 39 6.03 -16.88 17.64
CA LEU A 39 6.26 -18.09 16.85
C LEU A 39 7.45 -17.96 15.89
N ARG A 40 7.54 -16.82 15.20
CA ARG A 40 8.45 -16.61 14.06
C ARG A 40 8.58 -15.13 13.72
N PRO A 41 9.59 -14.73 12.92
CA PRO A 41 9.63 -13.38 12.37
C PRO A 41 8.41 -13.08 11.48
N LEU A 42 7.84 -11.88 11.62
CA LEU A 42 6.83 -11.32 10.72
C LEU A 42 7.49 -10.28 9.83
N ARG A 43 7.62 -10.58 8.54
CA ARG A 43 8.22 -9.65 7.57
C ARG A 43 7.12 -8.83 6.91
N PRO A 44 7.25 -7.50 6.83
CA PRO A 44 6.29 -6.65 6.12
C PRO A 44 6.54 -6.68 4.60
N PHE A 45 6.24 -7.81 3.97
CA PHE A 45 6.47 -8.07 2.54
C PHE A 45 5.52 -7.29 1.61
N TRP A 46 4.49 -6.64 2.16
CA TRP A 46 3.43 -5.94 1.42
C TRP A 46 3.69 -4.45 1.15
N ARG A 47 4.88 -3.92 1.52
CA ARG A 47 5.16 -2.47 1.55
C ARG A 47 5.54 -1.90 0.18
N SER A 48 4.75 -2.24 -0.84
CA SER A 48 4.95 -1.83 -2.22
C SER A 48 3.63 -1.40 -2.85
N THR A 49 3.72 -0.39 -3.70
CA THR A 49 2.69 0.02 -4.64
C THR A 49 3.30 0.21 -6.02
N GLY A 50 2.49 0.43 -7.05
CA GLY A 50 2.97 0.82 -8.37
C GLY A 50 1.96 1.63 -9.18
N PHE A 51 2.38 2.11 -10.33
CA PHE A 51 1.52 2.71 -11.35
C PHE A 51 2.21 2.75 -12.71
N CYS A 52 1.41 3.04 -13.75
CA CYS A 52 1.85 3.33 -15.11
C CYS A 52 1.44 4.76 -15.51
N PRO A 53 2.35 5.61 -16.05
CA PRO A 53 1.98 6.89 -16.64
C PRO A 53 1.09 6.68 -17.90
N PRO A 54 0.18 7.62 -18.22
CA PRO A 54 -0.67 7.50 -19.41
C PRO A 54 0.11 7.74 -20.71
N LEU A 55 -0.50 7.37 -21.83
CA LEU A 55 0.00 7.74 -23.16
C LEU A 55 -0.02 9.26 -23.40
N PRO A 56 0.88 9.79 -24.25
CA PRO A 56 2.02 9.07 -24.84
C PRO A 56 3.17 8.91 -23.84
N HIS A 57 3.81 7.72 -23.79
CA HIS A 57 4.86 7.43 -22.81
C HIS A 57 6.09 8.35 -22.93
N SER A 58 6.36 8.89 -24.13
CA SER A 58 7.40 9.91 -24.35
C SER A 58 7.16 11.25 -23.64
N GLN A 59 5.98 11.44 -23.06
CA GLN A 59 5.62 12.59 -22.21
C GLN A 59 5.29 12.17 -20.78
N ALA A 60 5.77 10.99 -20.34
CA ALA A 60 5.59 10.51 -18.97
C ALA A 60 6.05 11.54 -17.93
N ASP A 61 7.05 12.36 -18.24
CA ASP A 61 7.55 13.43 -17.36
C ASP A 61 6.46 14.45 -16.98
N GLN A 62 5.52 14.74 -17.88
CA GLN A 62 4.42 15.66 -17.61
C GLN A 62 3.46 15.09 -16.56
N TYR A 63 3.32 13.77 -16.49
CA TYR A 63 2.51 13.08 -15.48
C TYR A 63 3.32 12.84 -14.19
N ASP A 64 4.51 12.25 -14.30
CA ASP A 64 5.34 11.83 -13.17
C ASP A 64 5.89 13.00 -12.34
N LEU A 65 6.11 14.16 -12.99
CA LEU A 65 6.58 15.38 -12.35
C LEU A 65 5.45 16.40 -12.10
N SER A 66 4.20 16.04 -12.45
CA SER A 66 3.03 16.89 -12.23
C SER A 66 2.85 17.23 -10.75
N TRP A 67 2.13 18.32 -10.48
CA TRP A 67 1.73 18.66 -9.11
C TRP A 67 0.87 17.55 -8.49
N ASP A 68 -0.02 16.94 -9.27
CA ASP A 68 -0.84 15.81 -8.86
C ASP A 68 0.01 14.66 -8.31
N GLN A 69 1.09 14.30 -9.00
CA GLN A 69 1.94 13.20 -8.61
C GLN A 69 2.85 13.55 -7.43
N GLN A 70 3.28 14.81 -7.31
CA GLN A 70 3.96 15.30 -6.11
C GLN A 70 3.07 15.16 -4.87
N LEU A 71 1.79 15.53 -4.96
CA LEU A 71 0.83 15.31 -3.90
C LEU A 71 0.62 13.81 -3.66
N ASN A 72 0.43 13.02 -4.70
CA ASN A 72 0.17 11.58 -4.58
C ASN A 72 1.31 10.87 -3.84
N LEU A 73 2.57 11.12 -4.20
CA LEU A 73 3.74 10.54 -3.54
C LEU A 73 3.93 11.07 -2.11
N ALA A 74 3.47 12.30 -1.81
CA ALA A 74 3.41 12.77 -0.42
C ALA A 74 2.39 11.97 0.41
N TYR A 75 1.23 11.61 -0.15
CA TYR A 75 0.26 10.72 0.51
C TYR A 75 0.80 9.29 0.68
N VAL A 76 1.50 8.76 -0.33
CA VAL A 76 2.13 7.42 -0.26
C VAL A 76 3.24 7.39 0.80
N GLY A 77 4.14 8.37 0.80
CA GLY A 77 5.23 8.47 1.78
C GLY A 77 4.78 8.84 3.19
N ALA A 78 3.56 9.37 3.34
CA ALA A 78 3.01 9.74 4.65
C ALA A 78 2.43 8.55 5.44
N VAL A 79 2.40 7.35 4.87
CA VAL A 79 2.04 6.13 5.63
C VAL A 79 3.08 5.93 6.74
N PRO A 80 2.67 5.86 8.02
CA PRO A 80 3.59 5.84 9.15
C PRO A 80 4.52 4.63 9.11
N HIS A 81 5.68 4.77 9.75
CA HIS A 81 6.68 3.72 9.95
C HIS A 81 7.16 3.06 8.65
N GLY A 82 7.13 3.83 7.54
CA GLY A 82 7.44 3.34 6.21
C GLY A 82 6.54 2.19 5.79
N GLY A 83 5.23 2.29 6.06
CA GLY A 83 4.23 1.26 5.70
C GLY A 83 4.07 1.05 4.20
N ILE A 84 4.55 1.99 3.37
CA ILE A 84 4.87 1.78 1.95
C ILE A 84 6.32 2.23 1.76
N GLN A 85 7.12 1.45 1.05
CA GLN A 85 8.54 1.71 0.83
C GLN A 85 8.92 1.77 -0.65
N GLN A 86 8.26 1.00 -1.49
CA GLN A 86 8.53 0.92 -2.92
C GLN A 86 7.37 1.49 -3.74
N VAL A 87 7.71 2.19 -4.82
CA VAL A 87 6.81 2.53 -5.93
C VAL A 87 7.38 1.94 -7.22
N ARG A 88 6.78 0.86 -7.73
CA ARG A 88 7.09 0.27 -9.05
C ARG A 88 6.52 1.19 -10.13
N THR A 89 7.34 1.62 -11.08
CA THR A 89 6.96 2.67 -12.03
C THR A 89 7.36 2.26 -13.45
N HIS A 90 6.35 2.11 -14.29
CA HIS A 90 6.57 1.79 -15.71
C HIS A 90 7.19 2.97 -16.45
N TRP A 91 7.82 2.69 -17.59
CA TRP A 91 8.30 3.70 -18.54
C TRP A 91 9.29 4.74 -17.99
N MET A 92 10.01 4.44 -16.90
CA MET A 92 10.98 5.39 -16.35
C MET A 92 12.11 5.75 -17.32
N LEU A 93 12.45 4.88 -18.28
CA LEU A 93 13.49 5.19 -19.25
C LEU A 93 13.01 6.16 -20.35
N ASP A 94 11.70 6.42 -20.46
CA ASP A 94 11.17 7.53 -21.27
C ASP A 94 11.32 8.89 -20.58
N LEU A 95 11.70 8.92 -19.30
CA LEU A 95 12.19 10.14 -18.62
C LEU A 95 13.65 10.47 -18.99
N VAL A 96 14.29 9.64 -19.81
CA VAL A 96 15.63 9.89 -20.35
C VAL A 96 15.50 10.28 -21.82
N THR A 97 16.16 11.35 -22.23
CA THR A 97 16.25 11.70 -23.66
C THR A 97 17.61 11.31 -24.21
N ALA A 98 17.64 10.81 -25.44
CA ALA A 98 18.85 10.40 -26.13
C ALA A 98 19.11 11.29 -27.36
N ARG A 99 20.37 11.63 -27.60
CA ARG A 99 20.81 12.37 -28.78
C ARG A 99 22.08 11.76 -29.33
N ARG A 100 22.08 11.44 -30.62
CA ARG A 100 23.29 11.06 -31.36
C ARG A 100 23.91 12.29 -31.98
N SER A 101 25.18 12.53 -31.68
CA SER A 101 25.94 13.64 -32.26
C SER A 101 27.08 13.11 -33.15
N ALA A 102 27.29 13.74 -34.30
CA ALA A 102 28.41 13.40 -35.18
C ALA A 102 29.73 13.59 -34.41
N GLY A 103 30.53 12.52 -34.31
CA GLY A 103 31.84 12.52 -33.64
C GLY A 103 31.83 12.28 -32.13
N HIS A 104 30.69 12.35 -31.44
CA HIS A 104 30.62 12.21 -29.96
C HIS A 104 29.77 11.01 -29.47
N GLY A 105 29.23 10.20 -30.39
CA GLY A 105 28.45 9.02 -30.04
C GLY A 105 27.06 9.35 -29.50
N LEU A 106 26.49 8.40 -28.74
CA LEU A 106 25.17 8.51 -28.12
C LEU A 106 25.28 9.18 -26.75
N SER A 107 24.52 10.25 -26.55
CA SER A 107 24.47 11.02 -25.29
C SER A 107 23.07 10.96 -24.67
N TYR A 108 23.01 10.97 -23.34
CA TYR A 108 21.76 10.89 -22.58
C TYR A 108 21.58 12.10 -21.68
N ASN A 109 20.35 12.59 -21.57
CA ASN A 109 19.95 13.60 -20.60
C ASN A 109 18.95 12.97 -19.62
N PHE A 110 19.39 12.88 -18.36
CA PHE A 110 18.68 12.26 -17.24
C PHE A 110 17.84 13.24 -16.42
N THR A 111 17.65 14.49 -16.88
CA THR A 111 17.05 15.56 -16.05
C THR A 111 15.67 15.19 -15.50
N HIS A 112 14.78 14.59 -16.30
CA HIS A 112 13.44 14.22 -15.82
C HIS A 112 13.49 13.03 -14.87
N LEU A 113 14.28 12.01 -15.20
CA LEU A 113 14.50 10.84 -14.33
C LEU A 113 15.12 11.24 -12.98
N ASP A 114 16.09 12.17 -12.97
CA ASP A 114 16.69 12.70 -11.74
C ASP A 114 15.62 13.33 -10.85
N ARG A 115 14.77 14.20 -11.43
CA ARG A 115 13.69 14.87 -10.69
C ARG A 115 12.68 13.89 -10.12
N TYR A 116 12.33 12.84 -10.87
CA TYR A 116 11.39 11.83 -10.40
C TYR A 116 11.97 10.99 -9.24
N LEU A 117 13.23 10.56 -9.37
CA LEU A 117 13.91 9.80 -8.31
C LEU A 117 14.18 10.66 -7.06
N ASP A 118 14.48 11.94 -7.24
CA ASP A 118 14.57 12.90 -6.14
C ASP A 118 13.23 13.06 -5.43
N LEU A 119 12.11 13.10 -6.17
CA LEU A 119 10.76 13.18 -5.60
C LEU A 119 10.40 11.94 -4.78
N LEU A 120 10.74 10.73 -5.24
CA LEU A 120 10.63 9.51 -4.44
C LEU A 120 11.49 9.61 -3.17
N ARG A 121 12.75 10.05 -3.32
CA ARG A 121 13.71 10.17 -2.21
C ARG A 121 13.28 11.18 -1.16
N GLU A 122 12.69 12.29 -1.59
CA GLU A 122 12.13 13.34 -0.73
C GLU A 122 11.04 12.78 0.18
N ASN A 123 10.18 11.92 -0.38
CA ASN A 123 9.10 11.21 0.31
C ASN A 123 9.53 9.88 0.95
N GLN A 124 10.84 9.61 1.03
CA GLN A 124 11.42 8.41 1.67
C GLN A 124 11.02 7.08 1.02
N LEU A 125 10.67 7.12 -0.26
CA LEU A 125 10.32 5.98 -1.10
C LEU A 125 11.53 5.51 -1.93
N LEU A 126 11.44 4.28 -2.44
CA LEU A 126 12.37 3.65 -3.35
C LEU A 126 11.67 3.34 -4.68
N PRO A 127 12.35 3.41 -5.82
CA PRO A 127 11.82 2.91 -7.08
C PRO A 127 11.82 1.37 -7.07
N GLY A 128 10.71 0.76 -7.52
CA GLY A 128 10.76 -0.51 -8.23
C GLY A 128 11.21 -0.18 -9.64
N PHE A 129 12.51 -0.35 -9.90
CA PHE A 129 13.19 0.24 -11.04
C PHE A 129 13.08 -0.66 -12.28
N GLU A 130 11.95 -0.59 -12.96
CA GLU A 130 11.78 -1.26 -14.26
C GLU A 130 12.68 -0.59 -15.31
N LEU A 131 13.53 -1.38 -15.95
CA LEU A 131 14.38 -0.95 -17.05
C LEU A 131 13.55 -0.91 -18.34
N MET A 132 12.49 -0.10 -18.31
CA MET A 132 11.40 -0.06 -19.29
C MET A 132 11.35 1.30 -19.99
N GLY A 133 11.30 1.29 -21.31
CA GLY A 133 11.16 2.48 -22.17
C GLY A 133 12.20 2.59 -23.27
N SER A 134 12.01 3.54 -24.18
CA SER A 134 12.93 3.79 -25.29
C SER A 134 13.33 5.27 -25.35
N PRO A 135 14.43 5.67 -24.69
CA PRO A 135 14.90 7.05 -24.66
C PRO A 135 14.87 7.74 -26.03
N SER A 136 13.94 8.69 -26.21
CA SER A 136 13.71 9.41 -27.48
C SER A 136 13.48 8.51 -28.70
N GLY A 137 12.96 7.30 -28.51
CA GLY A 137 12.74 6.31 -29.58
C GLY A 137 14.02 5.73 -30.18
N HIS A 138 15.16 5.84 -29.48
CA HIS A 138 16.46 5.37 -29.99
C HIS A 138 16.57 3.84 -30.05
N PHE A 139 16.00 3.14 -29.06
CA PHE A 139 16.03 1.68 -29.00
C PHE A 139 14.76 1.12 -29.64
N ILE A 140 14.90 0.42 -30.75
CA ILE A 140 13.79 -0.08 -31.57
C ILE A 140 13.88 -1.59 -31.85
N ASP A 141 15.03 -2.22 -31.63
CA ASP A 141 15.22 -3.64 -31.92
C ASP A 141 16.33 -4.24 -31.04
N PHE A 142 15.98 -5.22 -30.20
CA PHE A 142 16.94 -5.91 -29.33
C PHE A 142 17.59 -7.15 -29.95
N GLU A 143 17.34 -7.44 -31.22
CA GLU A 143 18.20 -8.34 -32.02
C GLU A 143 19.35 -7.58 -32.71
N ASP A 144 19.25 -6.25 -32.86
CA ASP A 144 20.36 -5.40 -33.28
C ASP A 144 21.45 -5.36 -32.20
N LYS A 145 22.57 -6.04 -32.49
CA LYS A 145 23.72 -6.11 -31.59
C LYS A 145 24.20 -4.73 -31.15
N GLN A 146 24.17 -3.73 -32.01
CA GLN A 146 24.61 -2.38 -31.64
C GLN A 146 23.74 -1.81 -30.53
N GLN A 147 22.42 -1.96 -30.64
CA GLN A 147 21.46 -1.51 -29.63
C GLN A 147 21.60 -2.29 -28.32
N VAL A 148 21.86 -3.59 -28.38
CA VAL A 148 22.13 -4.42 -27.19
C VAL A 148 23.35 -3.91 -26.40
N PHE A 149 24.46 -3.59 -27.09
CA PHE A 149 25.64 -2.98 -26.45
C PHE A 149 25.37 -1.57 -25.93
N GLU A 150 24.65 -0.74 -26.68
CA GLU A 150 24.27 0.61 -26.26
C GLU A 150 23.35 0.58 -25.02
N TRP A 151 22.46 -0.41 -24.93
CA TRP A 151 21.58 -0.61 -23.78
C TRP A 151 22.37 -0.99 -22.52
N LYS A 152 23.31 -1.94 -22.63
CA LYS A 152 24.23 -2.28 -21.52
C LYS A 152 24.96 -1.04 -20.99
N ASN A 153 25.42 -0.18 -21.91
CA ASN A 153 26.10 1.06 -21.55
C ASN A 153 25.16 2.06 -20.87
N LEU A 154 23.93 2.24 -21.37
CA LEU A 154 22.90 3.05 -20.71
C LEU A 154 22.66 2.59 -19.28
N VAL A 155 22.42 1.29 -19.07
CA VAL A 155 22.14 0.72 -17.74
C VAL A 155 23.33 0.93 -16.79
N SER A 156 24.56 0.72 -17.27
CA SER A 156 25.77 0.98 -16.47
C SER A 156 25.93 2.46 -16.10
N LEU A 157 25.72 3.37 -17.06
CA LEU A 157 25.77 4.81 -16.85
C LEU A 157 24.72 5.28 -15.84
N LEU A 158 23.48 4.80 -15.99
CA LEU A 158 22.36 5.08 -15.11
C LEU A 158 22.64 4.62 -13.68
N ALA A 159 23.08 3.37 -13.52
CA ALA A 159 23.39 2.81 -12.21
C ALA A 159 24.54 3.56 -11.53
N ARG A 160 25.64 3.86 -12.25
CA ARG A 160 26.76 4.66 -11.72
C ARG A 160 26.32 6.07 -11.33
N ARG A 161 25.49 6.73 -12.15
CA ARG A 161 24.93 8.06 -11.85
C ARG A 161 24.18 8.06 -10.52
N TYR A 162 23.28 7.11 -10.32
CA TYR A 162 22.46 7.09 -9.10
C TYR A 162 23.20 6.53 -7.88
N ILE A 163 24.20 5.67 -8.07
CA ILE A 163 25.16 5.33 -7.01
C ILE A 163 25.91 6.60 -6.56
N ALA A 164 26.38 7.42 -7.49
CA ALA A 164 27.05 8.67 -7.15
C ALA A 164 26.09 9.68 -6.47
N ARG A 165 24.83 9.74 -6.90
CA ARG A 165 23.83 10.67 -6.36
C ARG A 165 23.30 10.28 -4.98
N TYR A 166 23.03 8.99 -4.74
CA TYR A 166 22.34 8.53 -3.53
C TYR A 166 23.16 7.58 -2.64
N GLY A 167 24.33 7.14 -3.12
CA GLY A 167 25.20 6.18 -2.47
C GLY A 167 24.80 4.72 -2.73
N LEU A 168 25.80 3.84 -2.85
CA LEU A 168 25.59 2.42 -3.14
C LEU A 168 24.64 1.74 -2.13
N LYS A 169 24.76 2.05 -0.83
CA LYS A 169 23.89 1.51 0.23
C LYS A 169 22.40 1.82 0.01
N HIS A 170 22.09 2.91 -0.69
CA HIS A 170 20.72 3.25 -1.03
C HIS A 170 20.27 2.52 -2.29
N VAL A 171 21.07 2.59 -3.37
CA VAL A 171 20.72 2.02 -4.67
C VAL A 171 20.69 0.49 -4.66
N SER A 172 21.50 -0.17 -3.82
CA SER A 172 21.46 -1.63 -3.64
C SER A 172 20.13 -2.13 -3.04
N LYS A 173 19.29 -1.22 -2.52
CA LYS A 173 17.94 -1.54 -2.04
C LYS A 173 16.90 -1.49 -3.14
N TRP A 174 17.19 -0.88 -4.28
CA TRP A 174 16.24 -0.83 -5.40
C TRP A 174 16.06 -2.25 -5.95
N ASN A 175 14.85 -2.58 -6.35
CA ASN A 175 14.58 -3.79 -7.14
C ASN A 175 14.65 -3.35 -8.60
N PHE A 176 15.79 -3.56 -9.29
CA PHE A 176 15.80 -3.37 -10.74
C PHE A 176 15.08 -4.55 -11.39
N GLU A 177 14.31 -4.25 -12.42
CA GLU A 177 13.37 -5.19 -13.00
C GLU A 177 13.38 -5.10 -14.52
N THR A 178 12.97 -6.17 -15.18
CA THR A 178 12.72 -6.22 -16.62
C THR A 178 11.59 -5.28 -17.05
N TRP A 179 11.38 -5.18 -18.35
CA TRP A 179 10.19 -4.59 -18.95
C TRP A 179 8.92 -5.27 -18.41
N ASN A 180 7.88 -4.49 -18.13
CA ASN A 180 6.59 -4.97 -17.62
C ASN A 180 5.91 -5.94 -18.59
N GLU A 181 5.36 -7.04 -18.07
CA GLU A 181 4.47 -7.96 -18.80
C GLU A 181 4.90 -8.26 -20.25
N PRO A 182 6.12 -8.81 -20.45
CA PRO A 182 6.69 -8.99 -21.79
C PRO A 182 5.84 -9.87 -22.73
N ASP A 183 5.02 -10.78 -22.19
CA ASP A 183 4.12 -11.62 -22.98
C ASP A 183 2.78 -10.95 -23.32
N HIS A 184 2.52 -9.75 -22.78
CA HIS A 184 1.38 -8.91 -23.16
C HIS A 184 1.72 -7.93 -24.30
N HIS A 185 2.97 -7.92 -24.77
CA HIS A 185 3.46 -7.19 -25.94
C HIS A 185 3.29 -5.66 -25.88
N ASP A 186 3.26 -5.06 -24.69
CA ASP A 186 3.24 -3.59 -24.50
C ASP A 186 4.66 -3.00 -24.60
N PHE A 187 5.20 -2.99 -25.82
CA PHE A 187 6.56 -2.52 -26.14
C PHE A 187 6.59 -1.21 -26.95
N ASP A 188 5.45 -0.52 -27.12
CA ASP A 188 5.28 0.59 -28.07
C ASP A 188 5.86 0.24 -29.46
N ASN A 189 6.89 0.97 -29.92
CA ASN A 189 7.52 0.82 -31.22
C ASN A 189 8.79 -0.06 -31.17
N VAL A 190 9.02 -0.79 -30.08
CA VAL A 190 10.21 -1.64 -29.89
C VAL A 190 9.91 -3.07 -30.30
N SER A 191 10.71 -3.60 -31.22
CA SER A 191 10.73 -5.03 -31.56
C SER A 191 11.40 -5.83 -30.43
N MET A 192 10.58 -6.61 -29.73
CA MET A 192 11.01 -7.47 -28.63
C MET A 192 10.61 -8.93 -28.90
N THR A 193 11.37 -9.62 -29.74
CA THR A 193 11.22 -11.07 -29.92
C THR A 193 11.67 -11.81 -28.67
N LEU A 194 11.45 -13.14 -28.61
CA LEU A 194 12.02 -13.95 -27.53
C LEU A 194 13.54 -13.76 -27.43
N GLN A 195 14.28 -13.87 -28.55
CA GLN A 195 15.73 -13.69 -28.54
C GLN A 195 16.12 -12.25 -28.17
N GLY A 196 15.39 -11.27 -28.68
CA GLY A 196 15.57 -9.85 -28.31
C GLY A 196 15.40 -9.63 -26.80
N PHE A 197 14.40 -10.23 -26.18
CA PHE A 197 14.16 -10.14 -24.74
C PHE A 197 15.30 -10.76 -23.92
N LEU A 198 15.86 -11.89 -24.36
CA LEU A 198 17.02 -12.51 -23.71
C LEU A 198 18.28 -11.62 -23.84
N ASN A 199 18.51 -11.03 -25.02
CA ASN A 199 19.62 -10.10 -25.24
C ASN A 199 19.47 -8.82 -24.38
N TYR A 200 18.25 -8.28 -24.32
CA TYR A 200 17.88 -7.16 -23.45
C TYR A 200 18.18 -7.50 -21.99
N TYR A 201 17.77 -8.68 -21.52
CA TYR A 201 18.01 -9.10 -20.15
C TYR A 201 19.50 -9.19 -19.82
N ASP A 202 20.29 -9.77 -20.71
CA ASP A 202 21.75 -9.86 -20.54
C ASP A 202 22.39 -8.46 -20.49
N ALA A 203 21.88 -7.52 -21.27
CA ALA A 203 22.36 -6.14 -21.27
C ALA A 203 22.01 -5.41 -19.96
N CYS A 204 20.81 -5.64 -19.41
CA CYS A 204 20.42 -5.18 -18.08
C CYS A 204 21.33 -5.77 -16.99
N SER A 205 21.51 -7.10 -17.01
CA SER A 205 22.31 -7.84 -16.03
C SER A 205 23.76 -7.36 -16.01
N GLU A 206 24.41 -7.33 -17.18
CA GLU A 206 25.82 -6.95 -17.30
C GLU A 206 26.03 -5.44 -17.16
N GLY A 207 25.04 -4.60 -17.50
CA GLY A 207 25.06 -3.17 -17.25
C GLY A 207 25.08 -2.85 -15.76
N LEU A 208 24.18 -3.49 -14.99
CA LEU A 208 24.15 -3.35 -13.53
C LEU A 208 25.42 -3.93 -12.89
N ARG A 209 25.87 -5.11 -13.32
CA ARG A 209 27.11 -5.76 -12.83
C ARG A 209 28.33 -4.87 -13.04
N ALA A 210 28.44 -4.21 -14.20
CA ALA A 210 29.52 -3.27 -14.51
C ALA A 210 29.50 -1.98 -13.65
N ALA A 211 28.35 -1.63 -13.08
CA ALA A 211 28.25 -0.54 -12.11
C ALA A 211 28.55 -1.01 -10.68
N SER A 212 27.93 -2.11 -10.24
CA SER A 212 28.25 -2.79 -8.98
C SER A 212 27.57 -4.16 -8.90
N PRO A 213 28.27 -5.21 -8.43
CA PRO A 213 27.66 -6.53 -8.21
C PRO A 213 26.64 -6.55 -7.06
N ALA A 214 26.56 -5.49 -6.25
CA ALA A 214 25.64 -5.39 -5.12
C ALA A 214 24.22 -4.91 -5.51
N LEU A 215 24.00 -4.49 -6.76
CA LEU A 215 22.67 -4.15 -7.26
C LEU A 215 21.84 -5.41 -7.46
N ARG A 216 20.51 -5.36 -7.41
CA ARG A 216 19.65 -6.55 -7.61
C ARG A 216 18.88 -6.44 -8.92
N LEU A 217 18.75 -7.53 -9.66
CA LEU A 217 17.95 -7.63 -10.89
C LEU A 217 17.04 -8.86 -10.85
N GLY A 218 15.77 -8.68 -11.19
CA GLY A 218 14.81 -9.76 -11.38
C GLY A 218 13.84 -9.50 -12.53
N GLY A 219 12.91 -10.42 -12.71
CA GLY A 219 11.91 -10.41 -13.79
C GLY A 219 11.19 -11.77 -13.86
N PRO A 220 10.32 -12.00 -14.85
CA PRO A 220 9.93 -11.11 -15.95
C PRO A 220 8.82 -10.10 -15.60
N GLY A 221 8.12 -10.24 -14.47
CA GLY A 221 6.97 -9.39 -14.13
C GLY A 221 5.75 -9.67 -15.02
N ASP A 222 5.28 -10.91 -15.07
CA ASP A 222 4.13 -11.33 -15.91
C ASP A 222 3.37 -12.53 -15.31
N SER A 223 2.32 -12.97 -15.98
CA SER A 223 1.38 -13.99 -15.57
C SER A 223 1.90 -15.43 -15.54
N PHE A 224 2.97 -15.81 -16.24
CA PHE A 224 3.42 -17.22 -16.34
C PHE A 224 2.27 -18.20 -16.64
N HIS A 225 1.54 -17.99 -17.74
CA HIS A 225 0.55 -18.98 -18.19
C HIS A 225 1.25 -20.30 -18.52
N PRO A 226 0.63 -21.48 -18.28
CA PRO A 226 1.26 -22.75 -18.61
C PRO A 226 1.71 -22.82 -20.08
N PRO A 227 2.88 -23.41 -20.39
CA PRO A 227 3.36 -23.56 -21.77
C PRO A 227 2.30 -24.21 -22.68
N PRO A 228 2.16 -23.75 -23.93
CA PRO A 228 3.00 -22.77 -24.64
C PRO A 228 2.68 -21.30 -24.34
N GLY A 229 1.81 -21.00 -23.36
CA GLY A 229 1.55 -19.63 -22.91
C GLY A 229 2.77 -19.00 -22.21
N SER A 230 2.82 -17.67 -22.19
CA SER A 230 3.91 -16.86 -21.64
C SER A 230 5.33 -17.26 -22.09
N PRO A 231 5.60 -17.34 -23.41
CA PRO A 231 6.89 -17.79 -23.93
C PRO A 231 8.10 -16.97 -23.47
N LEU A 232 7.99 -15.64 -23.32
CA LEU A 232 9.10 -14.80 -22.88
C LEU A 232 9.42 -15.07 -21.40
N CYS A 233 8.40 -15.32 -20.57
CA CYS A 233 8.61 -15.69 -19.17
C CYS A 233 9.38 -17.00 -19.00
N TRP A 234 8.88 -18.08 -19.63
CA TRP A 234 9.52 -19.39 -19.53
C TRP A 234 10.87 -19.41 -20.23
N GLY A 235 10.99 -18.67 -21.34
CA GLY A 235 12.23 -18.47 -22.06
C GLY A 235 13.30 -17.79 -21.21
N LEU A 236 12.94 -16.72 -20.48
CA LEU A 236 13.86 -16.04 -19.56
C LEU A 236 14.36 -16.96 -18.46
N LEU A 237 13.47 -17.74 -17.81
CA LEU A 237 13.90 -18.69 -16.79
C LEU A 237 14.81 -19.78 -17.37
N GLY A 238 14.49 -20.30 -18.57
CA GLY A 238 15.36 -21.24 -19.28
C GLY A 238 16.74 -20.67 -19.59
N HIS A 239 16.77 -19.42 -20.06
CA HIS A 239 18.00 -18.69 -20.37
C HIS A 239 18.86 -18.44 -19.13
N CYS A 240 18.28 -17.91 -18.06
CA CYS A 240 19.02 -17.69 -16.81
C CYS A 240 19.50 -19.01 -16.18
N HIS A 241 18.74 -20.09 -16.33
CA HIS A 241 19.08 -21.39 -15.76
C HIS A 241 20.21 -22.10 -16.52
N ASN A 242 20.21 -22.08 -17.86
CA ASN A 242 21.15 -22.86 -18.69
C ASN A 242 21.43 -22.27 -20.08
N GLY A 243 20.96 -21.06 -20.39
CA GLY A 243 21.29 -20.34 -21.61
C GLY A 243 22.72 -19.81 -21.59
N THR A 244 23.11 -19.10 -22.65
CA THR A 244 24.45 -18.52 -22.77
C THR A 244 24.35 -17.00 -22.71
N ASN A 245 25.06 -16.37 -21.79
CA ASN A 245 25.09 -14.91 -21.69
C ASN A 245 25.65 -14.29 -22.98
N PHE A 246 24.92 -13.33 -23.56
CA PHE A 246 25.27 -12.64 -24.80
C PHE A 246 26.65 -11.98 -24.78
N PHE A 247 27.10 -11.45 -23.64
CA PHE A 247 28.35 -10.69 -23.53
C PHE A 247 29.54 -11.55 -23.10
N THR A 248 29.34 -12.48 -22.17
CA THR A 248 30.44 -13.24 -21.54
C THR A 248 30.61 -14.64 -22.13
N GLY A 249 29.58 -15.19 -22.78
CA GLY A 249 29.57 -16.60 -23.19
C GLY A 249 29.43 -17.58 -22.03
N GLU A 250 29.26 -17.10 -20.79
CA GLU A 250 29.06 -17.95 -19.62
C GLU A 250 27.69 -18.65 -19.68
N VAL A 251 27.63 -19.88 -19.16
CA VAL A 251 26.38 -20.64 -19.06
C VAL A 251 25.61 -20.24 -17.80
N GLY A 252 24.35 -19.87 -17.99
CA GLY A 252 23.49 -19.31 -16.96
C GLY A 252 23.71 -17.82 -16.77
N VAL A 253 22.66 -17.13 -16.34
CA VAL A 253 22.67 -15.68 -16.09
C VAL A 253 22.07 -15.44 -14.72
N ARG A 254 22.60 -14.44 -14.01
CA ARG A 254 22.05 -13.88 -12.78
C ARG A 254 20.52 -13.76 -12.87
N LEU A 255 19.83 -14.14 -11.80
CA LEU A 255 18.42 -13.85 -11.56
C LEU A 255 18.21 -13.76 -10.04
N ASP A 256 18.21 -12.55 -9.49
CA ASP A 256 18.25 -12.35 -8.04
C ASP A 256 16.87 -12.55 -7.38
N TYR A 257 15.79 -12.42 -8.15
CA TYR A 257 14.42 -12.72 -7.76
C TYR A 257 13.56 -13.00 -9.01
N ILE A 258 12.42 -13.68 -8.83
CA ILE A 258 11.42 -13.93 -9.87
C ILE A 258 10.15 -13.15 -9.52
N SER A 259 9.74 -12.24 -10.41
CA SER A 259 8.49 -11.50 -10.30
C SER A 259 7.42 -12.06 -11.22
N LEU A 260 6.20 -12.19 -10.69
CA LEU A 260 5.02 -12.68 -11.40
C LEU A 260 3.81 -11.78 -11.09
N HIS A 261 2.83 -11.75 -11.98
CA HIS A 261 1.59 -11.01 -11.77
C HIS A 261 0.42 -11.99 -11.68
N LYS A 262 -0.06 -12.24 -10.45
CA LYS A 262 -1.27 -13.05 -10.23
C LYS A 262 -2.33 -12.22 -9.54
N LYS A 263 -3.44 -12.01 -10.25
CA LYS A 263 -4.59 -11.21 -9.80
C LYS A 263 -5.76 -12.13 -9.41
N GLY A 264 -6.63 -11.63 -8.54
CA GLY A 264 -7.65 -12.45 -7.87
C GLY A 264 -8.94 -12.69 -8.65
N ALA A 265 -9.19 -11.96 -9.73
CA ALA A 265 -10.48 -11.96 -10.44
C ALA A 265 -11.70 -11.82 -9.50
N GLY A 266 -11.56 -10.98 -8.47
CA GLY A 266 -12.56 -10.75 -7.42
C GLY A 266 -12.47 -11.68 -6.21
N SER A 267 -11.63 -12.72 -6.25
CA SER A 267 -11.37 -13.65 -5.14
C SER A 267 -10.01 -13.39 -4.50
N SER A 268 -9.97 -13.32 -3.17
CA SER A 268 -8.71 -13.11 -2.42
C SER A 268 -7.79 -14.34 -2.49
N ILE A 269 -8.33 -15.53 -2.18
CA ILE A 269 -7.53 -16.77 -2.10
C ILE A 269 -6.98 -17.22 -3.45
N ARG A 270 -7.68 -16.89 -4.53
CA ARG A 270 -7.27 -17.23 -5.89
C ARG A 270 -5.91 -16.64 -6.26
N ILE A 271 -5.51 -15.51 -5.66
CA ILE A 271 -4.16 -14.95 -5.84
C ILE A 271 -3.13 -15.98 -5.40
N LEU A 272 -3.23 -16.41 -4.13
CA LEU A 272 -2.29 -17.35 -3.52
C LEU A 272 -2.28 -18.72 -4.21
N GLU A 273 -3.45 -19.25 -4.58
CA GLU A 273 -3.56 -20.53 -5.29
C GLU A 273 -2.81 -20.51 -6.62
N GLN A 274 -2.94 -19.42 -7.39
CA GLN A 274 -2.24 -19.27 -8.66
C GLN A 274 -0.73 -19.11 -8.47
N GLU A 275 -0.29 -18.39 -7.44
CA GLU A 275 1.13 -18.23 -7.12
C GLU A 275 1.77 -19.58 -6.76
N VAL A 276 1.17 -20.33 -5.84
CA VAL A 276 1.69 -21.65 -5.42
C VAL A 276 1.77 -22.61 -6.61
N ALA A 277 0.75 -22.63 -7.47
CA ALA A 277 0.74 -23.47 -8.65
C ALA A 277 1.88 -23.12 -9.63
N VAL A 278 2.06 -21.83 -9.94
CA VAL A 278 3.12 -21.36 -10.86
C VAL A 278 4.50 -21.59 -10.27
N VAL A 279 4.72 -21.26 -9.00
CA VAL A 279 6.04 -21.46 -8.36
C VAL A 279 6.37 -22.94 -8.29
N GLY A 280 5.41 -23.81 -7.97
CA GLY A 280 5.61 -25.26 -8.01
C GLY A 280 5.96 -25.78 -9.41
N GLN A 281 5.51 -25.13 -10.47
CA GLN A 281 5.96 -25.43 -11.84
C GLN A 281 7.38 -24.92 -12.11
N ILE A 282 7.70 -23.68 -11.71
CA ILE A 282 9.03 -23.09 -11.83
C ILE A 282 10.08 -23.97 -11.14
N GLN A 283 9.84 -24.37 -9.88
CA GLN A 283 10.79 -25.17 -9.10
C GLN A 283 11.02 -26.57 -9.70
N ARG A 284 10.01 -27.14 -10.35
CA ARG A 284 10.14 -28.43 -11.06
C ARG A 284 10.96 -28.30 -12.34
N LEU A 285 10.75 -27.24 -13.11
CA LEU A 285 11.43 -27.02 -14.40
C LEU A 285 12.85 -26.46 -14.22
N PHE A 286 13.08 -25.65 -13.19
CA PHE A 286 14.31 -24.90 -12.96
C PHE A 286 14.79 -25.07 -11.51
N PRO A 287 15.31 -26.25 -11.14
CA PRO A 287 15.66 -26.56 -9.75
C PRO A 287 16.75 -25.64 -9.15
N LYS A 288 17.57 -24.95 -9.96
CA LYS A 288 18.51 -23.92 -9.46
C LYS A 288 17.81 -22.72 -8.82
N PHE A 289 16.51 -22.51 -9.10
CA PHE A 289 15.73 -21.39 -8.60
C PHE A 289 14.80 -21.75 -7.42
N THR A 290 14.96 -22.92 -6.81
CA THR A 290 14.17 -23.33 -5.65
C THR A 290 14.22 -22.29 -4.51
N ASP A 291 15.41 -21.73 -4.25
CA ASP A 291 15.64 -20.73 -3.20
C ASP A 291 15.58 -19.28 -3.70
N THR A 292 15.22 -19.05 -4.97
CA THR A 292 15.10 -17.71 -5.54
C THR A 292 13.86 -17.02 -4.97
N PRO A 293 13.97 -15.79 -4.43
CA PRO A 293 12.83 -15.03 -3.91
C PRO A 293 11.73 -14.84 -4.95
N ILE A 294 10.48 -15.04 -4.55
CA ILE A 294 9.29 -14.83 -5.38
C ILE A 294 8.60 -13.53 -4.99
N TYR A 295 8.32 -12.69 -5.98
CA TYR A 295 7.54 -11.46 -5.85
C TYR A 295 6.23 -11.61 -6.62
N ASN A 296 5.12 -11.16 -6.03
CA ASN A 296 3.94 -10.78 -6.79
C ASN A 296 3.75 -9.26 -6.69
N ASP A 297 4.34 -8.56 -7.65
CA ASP A 297 4.42 -7.11 -7.69
C ASP A 297 3.23 -6.43 -8.39
N GLU A 298 2.21 -7.21 -8.75
CA GLU A 298 0.87 -6.72 -9.06
C GLU A 298 -0.25 -7.66 -8.57
N ALA A 299 -0.25 -7.94 -7.26
CA ALA A 299 -1.11 -8.90 -6.56
C ALA A 299 -2.53 -8.35 -6.30
N ASP A 300 -3.20 -7.87 -7.34
CA ASP A 300 -4.44 -7.12 -7.18
C ASP A 300 -5.68 -8.01 -7.11
N PRO A 301 -6.73 -7.59 -6.38
CA PRO A 301 -8.02 -8.29 -6.40
C PRO A 301 -8.62 -8.47 -7.80
N LEU A 302 -8.48 -7.48 -8.69
CA LEU A 302 -9.06 -7.49 -10.03
C LEU A 302 -8.18 -6.67 -10.98
N VAL A 303 -7.96 -7.21 -12.20
CA VAL A 303 -7.29 -6.54 -13.33
C VAL A 303 -8.04 -5.28 -13.79
N GLY A 304 -7.34 -4.39 -14.50
CA GLY A 304 -7.91 -3.15 -15.04
C GLY A 304 -8.13 -2.11 -13.94
N TRP A 305 -7.08 -1.37 -13.59
CA TRP A 305 -7.10 -0.40 -12.49
C TRP A 305 -8.16 0.71 -12.68
N SER A 306 -8.40 1.11 -13.92
CA SER A 306 -9.30 2.21 -14.30
C SER A 306 -10.78 1.83 -14.34
N LEU A 307 -11.10 0.52 -14.30
CA LEU A 307 -12.48 0.03 -14.28
C LEU A 307 -13.20 0.50 -13.00
N PRO A 308 -14.30 1.26 -13.09
CA PRO A 308 -15.02 1.71 -11.91
C PRO A 308 -15.67 0.53 -11.19
N GLN A 309 -15.32 0.34 -9.93
CA GLN A 309 -15.87 -0.67 -9.04
C GLN A 309 -16.25 -0.01 -7.70
N PRO A 310 -17.50 -0.12 -7.23
CA PRO A 310 -17.90 0.49 -5.96
C PRO A 310 -17.04 0.02 -4.78
N TRP A 311 -16.66 -1.26 -4.74
CA TRP A 311 -15.85 -1.82 -3.65
C TRP A 311 -14.42 -1.27 -3.59
N ARG A 312 -13.88 -0.71 -4.70
CA ARG A 312 -12.55 -0.05 -4.73
C ARG A 312 -12.53 1.30 -3.99
N ALA A 313 -13.71 1.85 -3.69
CA ALA A 313 -13.86 3.19 -3.13
C ALA A 313 -13.72 3.27 -1.61
N ASP A 314 -13.97 2.17 -0.90
CA ASP A 314 -14.22 2.18 0.54
C ASP A 314 -13.50 1.06 1.31
N VAL A 315 -13.98 0.72 2.51
CA VAL A 315 -13.37 -0.27 3.40
C VAL A 315 -13.48 -1.69 2.83
N THR A 316 -14.30 -1.93 1.81
CA THR A 316 -14.38 -3.24 1.13
C THR A 316 -13.02 -3.62 0.53
N TYR A 317 -12.42 -2.72 -0.25
CA TYR A 317 -11.08 -2.94 -0.79
C TYR A 317 -10.02 -2.97 0.31
N ALA A 318 -10.10 -2.07 1.29
CA ALA A 318 -9.16 -2.00 2.39
C ALA A 318 -9.09 -3.32 3.19
N ALA A 319 -10.25 -3.88 3.55
CA ALA A 319 -10.34 -5.13 4.29
C ALA A 319 -9.91 -6.34 3.44
N MET A 320 -10.19 -6.32 2.13
CA MET A 320 -9.72 -7.36 1.21
C MET A 320 -8.20 -7.36 1.06
N VAL A 321 -7.54 -6.19 1.01
CA VAL A 321 -6.06 -6.10 0.99
C VAL A 321 -5.47 -6.72 2.26
N VAL A 322 -6.02 -6.40 3.43
CA VAL A 322 -5.57 -7.01 4.69
C VAL A 322 -5.81 -8.52 4.70
N LYS A 323 -6.96 -9.00 4.19
CA LYS A 323 -7.28 -10.43 4.06
C LYS A 323 -6.26 -11.15 3.17
N VAL A 324 -5.93 -10.60 2.01
CA VAL A 324 -4.92 -11.16 1.09
C VAL A 324 -3.57 -11.26 1.81
N ILE A 325 -3.13 -10.20 2.50
CA ILE A 325 -1.85 -10.23 3.25
C ILE A 325 -1.89 -11.28 4.37
N ALA A 326 -2.99 -11.41 5.09
CA ALA A 326 -3.16 -12.41 6.13
C ALA A 326 -3.12 -13.84 5.58
N GLN A 327 -3.74 -14.10 4.42
CA GLN A 327 -3.65 -15.38 3.72
C GLN A 327 -2.20 -15.72 3.36
N HIS A 328 -1.47 -14.78 2.76
CA HIS A 328 -0.05 -15.01 2.41
C HIS A 328 0.81 -15.26 3.64
N GLN A 329 0.63 -14.49 4.72
CA GLN A 329 1.39 -14.74 5.94
C GLN A 329 1.05 -16.09 6.57
N ASN A 330 -0.24 -16.39 6.79
CA ASN A 330 -0.67 -17.53 7.59
C ASN A 330 -0.64 -18.87 6.83
N LEU A 331 -0.89 -18.85 5.51
CA LEU A 331 -1.03 -20.05 4.69
C LEU A 331 0.22 -20.35 3.84
N LEU A 332 1.05 -19.34 3.54
CA LEU A 332 2.26 -19.49 2.73
C LEU A 332 3.54 -19.29 3.54
N VAL A 333 3.78 -18.07 4.03
CA VAL A 333 5.06 -17.69 4.68
C VAL A 333 5.25 -18.42 6.02
N ALA A 334 4.17 -18.60 6.79
CA ALA A 334 4.17 -19.35 8.04
C ALA A 334 4.09 -20.88 7.83
N ASN A 335 3.88 -21.36 6.60
CA ASN A 335 3.85 -22.79 6.35
C ASN A 335 5.28 -23.32 6.16
N THR A 336 5.85 -23.95 7.19
CA THR A 336 7.22 -24.50 7.15
C THR A 336 7.38 -25.64 6.14
N SER A 337 6.28 -26.24 5.68
CA SER A 337 6.28 -27.26 4.63
C SER A 337 6.24 -26.65 3.22
N SER A 338 6.03 -25.34 3.09
CA SER A 338 6.09 -24.65 1.80
C SER A 338 7.54 -24.48 1.34
N ALA A 339 7.83 -24.90 0.12
CA ALA A 339 9.11 -24.63 -0.53
C ALA A 339 9.18 -23.22 -1.16
N VAL A 340 8.11 -22.43 -1.09
CA VAL A 340 8.03 -21.12 -1.77
C VAL A 340 8.70 -20.04 -0.93
N ARG A 341 9.76 -19.43 -1.47
CA ARG A 341 10.47 -18.31 -0.83
C ARG A 341 9.83 -16.97 -1.17
N TYR A 342 8.59 -16.76 -0.73
CA TYR A 342 7.83 -15.53 -1.00
C TYR A 342 8.43 -14.32 -0.25
N ALA A 343 8.64 -13.20 -0.95
CA ALA A 343 9.42 -12.09 -0.43
C ALA A 343 8.79 -10.70 -0.63
N LEU A 344 7.89 -10.52 -1.61
CA LEU A 344 7.23 -9.24 -1.86
C LEU A 344 5.82 -9.44 -2.42
N LEU A 345 4.88 -8.66 -1.91
CA LEU A 345 3.53 -8.47 -2.44
C LEU A 345 3.33 -6.98 -2.69
N SER A 346 2.93 -6.59 -3.89
CA SER A 346 2.59 -5.19 -4.20
C SER A 346 1.14 -5.12 -4.66
N ASN A 347 0.40 -4.14 -4.13
CA ASN A 347 -0.88 -3.77 -4.73
C ASN A 347 -0.60 -2.63 -5.68
N ASP A 348 -0.91 -2.79 -6.96
CA ASP A 348 -0.55 -1.82 -7.98
C ASP A 348 -1.62 -0.71 -8.06
N ASN A 349 -1.58 0.21 -7.10
CA ASN A 349 -2.68 1.13 -6.82
C ASN A 349 -2.25 2.59 -6.55
N ALA A 350 -1.05 3.02 -6.97
CA ALA A 350 -0.61 4.41 -6.89
C ALA A 350 -1.05 5.26 -8.09
N PHE A 351 -1.94 4.77 -8.95
CA PHE A 351 -2.53 5.56 -10.03
C PHE A 351 -3.28 6.79 -9.50
N LEU A 352 -3.33 7.84 -10.32
CA LEU A 352 -4.22 8.98 -10.12
C LEU A 352 -5.58 8.70 -10.77
N SER A 353 -6.66 8.84 -10.01
CA SER A 353 -8.00 8.60 -10.55
C SER A 353 -8.43 9.67 -11.56
N TYR A 354 -9.32 9.32 -12.48
CA TYR A 354 -9.91 10.22 -13.47
C TYR A 354 -11.40 10.47 -13.22
N HIS A 355 -11.89 11.64 -13.63
CA HIS A 355 -13.32 11.92 -13.74
C HIS A 355 -13.98 10.93 -14.73
N PRO A 356 -15.21 10.44 -14.49
CA PRO A 356 -16.12 10.76 -13.38
C PRO A 356 -16.00 9.81 -12.17
N HIS A 357 -14.85 9.16 -12.00
CA HIS A 357 -14.67 8.05 -11.06
C HIS A 357 -13.56 8.30 -10.02
N PRO A 358 -13.61 9.41 -9.25
CA PRO A 358 -12.53 9.76 -8.31
C PRO A 358 -12.27 8.68 -7.25
N PHE A 359 -13.30 7.95 -6.83
CA PHE A 359 -13.16 6.93 -5.78
C PHE A 359 -13.14 5.49 -6.30
N SER A 360 -13.87 5.18 -7.37
CA SER A 360 -14.15 3.79 -7.77
C SER A 360 -13.06 3.12 -8.61
N GLN A 361 -11.95 3.80 -8.88
CA GLN A 361 -10.77 3.22 -9.53
C GLN A 361 -9.81 2.62 -8.49
N ARG A 362 -8.87 1.76 -8.92
CA ARG A 362 -7.89 1.09 -8.05
C ARG A 362 -6.75 2.05 -7.70
N THR A 363 -7.04 2.97 -6.79
CA THR A 363 -6.14 4.04 -6.36
C THR A 363 -6.01 4.09 -4.83
N LEU A 364 -4.88 4.54 -4.33
CA LEU A 364 -4.66 4.86 -2.90
C LEU A 364 -5.34 6.18 -2.51
N THR A 365 -5.43 7.13 -3.45
CA THR A 365 -6.01 8.45 -3.27
C THR A 365 -7.18 8.67 -4.24
N ALA A 366 -8.14 9.52 -3.86
CA ALA A 366 -9.18 10.00 -4.75
C ALA A 366 -8.83 11.41 -5.22
N ARG A 367 -8.62 11.58 -6.54
CA ARG A 367 -8.22 12.85 -7.14
C ARG A 367 -9.43 13.67 -7.57
N PHE A 368 -9.41 14.96 -7.21
CA PHE A 368 -10.35 15.98 -7.67
C PHE A 368 -9.59 17.12 -8.35
N GLN A 369 -9.87 17.32 -9.64
CA GLN A 369 -9.37 18.46 -10.41
C GLN A 369 -10.42 19.59 -10.32
N VAL A 370 -10.18 20.56 -9.43
CA VAL A 370 -11.15 21.60 -9.05
C VAL A 370 -11.04 22.78 -10.00
N ASN A 371 -11.61 22.59 -11.20
CA ASN A 371 -11.39 23.47 -12.35
C ASN A 371 -12.18 24.79 -12.29
N ASN A 372 -13.12 24.95 -11.36
CA ASN A 372 -13.89 26.17 -11.17
C ASN A 372 -13.19 27.21 -10.27
N THR A 373 -11.89 27.03 -9.99
CA THR A 373 -11.05 27.99 -9.25
C THR A 373 -10.08 28.70 -10.19
N ARG A 374 -9.46 29.81 -9.73
CA ARG A 374 -8.47 30.57 -10.50
C ARG A 374 -7.20 30.79 -9.65
N PRO A 375 -6.08 30.14 -9.98
CA PRO A 375 -5.96 29.07 -10.97
C PRO A 375 -6.74 27.80 -10.56
N PRO A 376 -7.07 26.91 -11.51
CA PRO A 376 -7.47 25.54 -11.19
C PRO A 376 -6.46 24.86 -10.27
N HIS A 377 -6.93 23.96 -9.41
CA HIS A 377 -6.05 23.22 -8.50
C HIS A 377 -6.49 21.77 -8.34
N VAL A 378 -5.64 20.98 -7.70
CA VAL A 378 -5.90 19.56 -7.41
C VAL A 378 -6.03 19.33 -5.91
N GLN A 379 -6.97 18.47 -5.54
CA GLN A 379 -7.17 17.97 -4.19
C GLN A 379 -7.12 16.45 -4.21
N LEU A 380 -6.39 15.87 -3.26
CA LEU A 380 -6.42 14.43 -3.00
C LEU A 380 -7.16 14.17 -1.67
N LEU A 381 -7.86 13.04 -1.63
CA LEU A 381 -8.39 12.44 -0.41
C LEU A 381 -7.77 11.07 -0.22
N ARG A 382 -7.42 10.76 1.02
CA ARG A 382 -6.94 9.44 1.40
C ARG A 382 -8.11 8.45 1.37
N LYS A 383 -8.00 7.40 0.56
CA LYS A 383 -9.01 6.34 0.54
C LYS A 383 -8.76 5.34 1.69
N PRO A 384 -9.77 4.57 2.10
CA PRO A 384 -9.61 3.62 3.21
C PRO A 384 -8.51 2.58 3.01
N VAL A 385 -8.22 2.17 1.76
CA VAL A 385 -7.11 1.25 1.48
C VAL A 385 -5.76 1.81 1.91
N LEU A 386 -5.50 3.11 1.70
CA LEU A 386 -4.27 3.77 2.14
C LEU A 386 -4.22 3.90 3.67
N THR A 387 -5.37 4.14 4.32
CA THR A 387 -5.48 4.09 5.79
C THR A 387 -5.22 2.69 6.34
N ALA A 388 -5.67 1.63 5.68
CA ALA A 388 -5.38 0.26 6.10
C ALA A 388 -3.88 -0.09 6.03
N MET A 389 -3.13 0.50 5.09
CA MET A 389 -1.67 0.37 5.07
C MET A 389 -1.01 0.97 6.33
N ALA A 390 -1.59 2.04 6.90
CA ALA A 390 -1.13 2.58 8.19
C ALA A 390 -1.42 1.64 9.36
N LEU A 391 -2.55 0.91 9.34
CA LEU A 391 -2.84 -0.12 10.35
C LEU A 391 -1.87 -1.30 10.25
N LEU A 392 -1.60 -1.77 9.02
CA LEU A 392 -0.60 -2.82 8.77
C LEU A 392 0.81 -2.41 9.21
N ALA A 393 1.16 -1.12 9.11
CA ALA A 393 2.46 -0.60 9.55
C ALA A 393 2.69 -0.69 11.07
N LEU A 394 1.62 -0.85 11.86
CA LEU A 394 1.71 -1.09 13.31
C LEU A 394 2.07 -2.54 13.67
N LEU A 395 2.02 -3.48 12.72
CA LEU A 395 2.54 -4.83 12.95
C LEU A 395 4.05 -4.78 13.17
N ASP A 396 4.52 -5.51 14.18
CA ASP A 396 5.92 -5.59 14.59
C ASP A 396 6.60 -6.86 14.07
N GLY A 397 7.88 -7.05 14.43
CA GLY A 397 8.79 -8.01 13.77
C GLY A 397 8.61 -9.48 14.12
N GLU A 398 7.76 -9.84 15.09
CA GLU A 398 7.50 -11.24 15.46
C GLU A 398 5.99 -11.54 15.40
N GLN A 399 5.61 -12.64 14.76
CA GLN A 399 4.23 -13.12 14.71
C GLN A 399 3.87 -13.86 16.00
N LEU A 400 2.74 -13.50 16.60
CA LEU A 400 2.17 -14.20 17.75
C LEU A 400 1.30 -15.39 17.31
N TRP A 401 1.15 -16.36 18.20
CA TRP A 401 0.12 -17.39 18.04
C TRP A 401 -1.28 -16.73 18.10
N ALA A 402 -2.10 -17.05 17.11
CA ALA A 402 -3.49 -16.65 17.04
C ALA A 402 -4.33 -17.76 16.41
N GLU A 403 -5.59 -17.86 16.84
CA GLU A 403 -6.57 -18.82 16.35
C GLU A 403 -7.93 -18.13 16.20
N VAL A 404 -8.59 -18.36 15.08
CA VAL A 404 -9.98 -17.97 14.86
C VAL A 404 -10.83 -19.24 14.88
N SER A 405 -11.96 -19.20 15.56
CA SER A 405 -12.89 -20.33 15.58
C SER A 405 -14.34 -19.85 15.62
N GLN A 406 -15.26 -20.69 15.15
CA GLN A 406 -16.70 -20.47 15.22
C GLN A 406 -17.38 -21.80 15.55
N ALA A 407 -18.26 -21.81 16.56
CA ALA A 407 -18.93 -23.02 17.04
C ALA A 407 -17.98 -24.22 17.31
N GLY A 408 -16.74 -23.94 17.76
CA GLY A 408 -15.72 -24.95 18.04
C GLY A 408 -14.89 -25.40 16.83
N MET A 409 -15.23 -24.97 15.62
CA MET A 409 -14.45 -25.23 14.41
C MET A 409 -13.38 -24.15 14.23
N VAL A 410 -12.12 -24.54 14.07
CA VAL A 410 -11.02 -23.62 13.75
C VAL A 410 -11.13 -23.16 12.30
N LEU A 411 -11.03 -21.85 12.09
CA LEU A 411 -11.06 -21.20 10.79
C LEU A 411 -9.67 -20.64 10.48
N ASP A 412 -9.15 -20.95 9.30
CA ASP A 412 -7.92 -20.35 8.80
C ASP A 412 -8.20 -18.98 8.13
N SER A 413 -7.19 -18.39 7.49
CA SER A 413 -7.35 -17.10 6.78
C SER A 413 -8.10 -17.20 5.44
N ASN A 414 -8.52 -18.39 5.01
CA ASN A 414 -9.41 -18.57 3.86
C ASN A 414 -10.90 -18.43 4.24
N HIS A 415 -11.19 -17.60 5.23
CA HIS A 415 -12.53 -17.32 5.72
C HIS A 415 -12.81 -15.81 5.76
N THR A 416 -14.06 -15.44 5.98
CA THR A 416 -14.50 -14.04 6.01
C THR A 416 -13.93 -13.26 7.18
N VAL A 417 -13.62 -13.93 8.29
CA VAL A 417 -12.99 -13.35 9.47
C VAL A 417 -11.62 -13.98 9.66
N GLY A 418 -10.61 -13.15 9.91
CA GLY A 418 -9.26 -13.63 10.21
C GLY A 418 -8.46 -12.60 10.99
N VAL A 419 -7.23 -12.98 11.34
CA VAL A 419 -6.37 -12.18 12.23
C VAL A 419 -4.90 -12.27 11.84
N LEU A 420 -4.19 -11.15 11.99
CA LEU A 420 -2.75 -11.07 12.13
C LEU A 420 -2.41 -10.51 13.50
N ALA A 421 -1.52 -11.18 14.22
CA ALA A 421 -1.06 -10.73 15.53
C ALA A 421 0.47 -10.70 15.55
N SER A 422 1.02 -9.65 16.14
CA SER A 422 2.47 -9.46 16.26
C SER A 422 2.86 -8.90 17.62
N THR A 423 4.13 -9.08 17.97
CA THR A 423 4.73 -8.50 19.17
C THR A 423 6.08 -7.88 18.84
N HIS A 424 6.50 -6.97 19.72
CA HIS A 424 7.81 -6.34 19.69
C HIS A 424 8.55 -6.59 20.99
N ARG A 425 9.81 -7.01 20.87
CA ARG A 425 10.74 -7.05 21.99
C ARG A 425 11.50 -5.73 22.08
N PRO A 426 11.52 -5.08 23.25
CA PRO A 426 12.19 -3.78 23.41
C PRO A 426 13.70 -3.89 23.13
N THR A 427 14.24 -2.88 22.45
CA THR A 427 15.65 -2.82 22.04
C THR A 427 16.48 -1.75 22.78
N GLY A 428 15.85 -0.94 23.63
CA GLY A 428 16.49 0.13 24.38
C GLY A 428 15.50 0.92 25.27
N PRO A 429 15.93 1.99 25.95
CA PRO A 429 15.10 2.73 26.93
C PRO A 429 13.97 3.56 26.32
N ALA A 430 14.14 4.04 25.08
CA ALA A 430 13.10 4.75 24.32
C ALA A 430 12.07 3.80 23.66
N ASP A 431 12.21 2.49 23.91
CA ASP A 431 11.44 1.43 23.29
C ASP A 431 10.85 0.53 24.37
N THR A 432 9.81 -0.22 24.02
CA THR A 432 8.97 -0.89 25.01
C THR A 432 8.28 -2.09 24.39
N TRP A 433 7.80 -3.02 25.22
CA TRP A 433 7.00 -4.14 24.73
C TRP A 433 5.69 -3.65 24.08
N ARG A 434 5.35 -4.25 22.93
CA ARG A 434 4.09 -3.99 22.20
C ARG A 434 3.47 -5.30 21.74
N ALA A 435 2.15 -5.28 21.58
CA ALA A 435 1.42 -6.28 20.80
C ALA A 435 0.37 -5.59 19.93
N THR A 436 0.29 -6.02 18.67
CA THR A 436 -0.66 -5.51 17.68
C THR A 436 -1.49 -6.67 17.17
N VAL A 437 -2.81 -6.59 17.31
CA VAL A 437 -3.77 -7.57 16.79
C VAL A 437 -4.66 -6.88 15.76
N LEU A 438 -4.55 -7.27 14.50
CA LEU A 438 -5.35 -6.76 13.39
C LEU A 438 -6.33 -7.85 12.92
N VAL A 439 -7.61 -7.63 13.18
CA VAL A 439 -8.72 -8.48 12.74
C VAL A 439 -9.36 -7.87 11.49
N TYR A 440 -9.64 -8.70 10.50
CA TYR A 440 -10.43 -8.32 9.33
C TYR A 440 -11.78 -9.05 9.31
N ALA A 441 -12.81 -8.38 8.80
CA ALA A 441 -14.04 -8.99 8.32
C ALA A 441 -14.21 -8.58 6.84
N SER A 442 -14.03 -9.53 5.92
CA SER A 442 -14.05 -9.29 4.47
C SER A 442 -14.59 -10.49 3.70
N ASN A 443 -15.63 -10.24 2.90
CA ASN A 443 -16.14 -11.18 1.89
C ASN A 443 -15.70 -10.75 0.49
N ASP A 444 -14.39 -10.54 0.36
CA ASP A 444 -13.72 -10.11 -0.86
C ASP A 444 -14.33 -8.82 -1.43
N THR A 445 -14.84 -8.86 -2.66
CA THR A 445 -15.42 -7.69 -3.33
C THR A 445 -16.87 -7.39 -2.92
N HIS A 446 -17.46 -8.20 -2.03
CA HIS A 446 -18.85 -8.07 -1.61
C HIS A 446 -18.98 -7.45 -0.21
N ALA A 447 -19.67 -6.30 -0.14
CA ALA A 447 -20.12 -5.70 1.12
C ALA A 447 -21.52 -6.21 1.51
N HIS A 448 -21.76 -6.35 2.81
CA HIS A 448 -23.01 -6.81 3.40
C HIS A 448 -23.48 -5.80 4.45
N PRO A 449 -24.09 -4.66 4.05
CA PRO A 449 -24.37 -3.54 4.94
C PRO A 449 -25.33 -3.86 6.09
N ASN A 450 -26.15 -4.90 5.94
CA ASN A 450 -27.11 -5.36 6.95
C ASN A 450 -26.60 -6.54 7.79
N ARG A 451 -25.35 -6.98 7.58
CA ARG A 451 -24.74 -8.08 8.35
C ARG A 451 -23.77 -7.50 9.36
N SER A 452 -23.94 -7.92 10.61
CA SER A 452 -22.95 -7.76 11.68
C SER A 452 -22.37 -9.13 12.01
N VAL A 453 -21.08 -9.15 12.30
CA VAL A 453 -20.33 -10.31 12.78
C VAL A 453 -20.08 -10.11 14.26
N THR A 454 -20.71 -10.93 15.09
CA THR A 454 -20.40 -10.97 16.53
C THR A 454 -19.03 -11.59 16.74
N LEU A 455 -18.10 -10.82 17.30
CA LEU A 455 -16.74 -11.23 17.60
C LEU A 455 -16.55 -11.31 19.12
N THR A 456 -15.76 -12.28 19.60
CA THR A 456 -15.12 -12.24 20.91
C THR A 456 -13.62 -12.35 20.72
N LEU A 457 -12.89 -11.28 20.99
CA LEU A 457 -11.43 -11.26 21.00
C LEU A 457 -10.92 -11.54 22.43
N ARG A 458 -10.08 -12.55 22.60
CA ARG A 458 -9.38 -12.87 23.86
C ARG A 458 -7.87 -12.78 23.67
N LEU A 459 -7.28 -11.71 24.19
CA LEU A 459 -5.85 -11.54 24.29
C LEU A 459 -5.38 -11.91 25.71
N HIS A 460 -4.44 -12.85 25.80
CA HIS A 460 -3.87 -13.33 27.06
C HIS A 460 -2.36 -13.49 26.92
N GLY A 461 -1.68 -13.82 28.03
CA GLY A 461 -0.21 -13.97 28.03
C GLY A 461 0.54 -12.65 27.87
N VAL A 462 -0.11 -11.51 28.14
CA VAL A 462 0.54 -10.20 28.07
C VAL A 462 1.57 -10.10 29.20
N PRO A 463 2.87 -9.89 28.90
CA PRO A 463 3.89 -9.81 29.93
C PRO A 463 3.65 -8.56 30.81
N PRO A 464 3.99 -8.62 32.10
CA PRO A 464 3.90 -7.45 32.97
C PRO A 464 4.81 -6.34 32.43
N GLY A 465 4.31 -5.10 32.45
CA GLY A 465 5.05 -3.94 31.95
C GLY A 465 4.54 -2.64 32.57
N PRO A 466 5.37 -1.59 32.60
CA PRO A 466 4.99 -0.31 33.18
C PRO A 466 3.83 0.31 32.40
N GLY A 467 2.79 0.77 33.10
CA GLY A 467 1.72 1.59 32.52
C GLY A 467 1.06 1.00 31.26
N LEU A 468 0.86 -0.33 31.21
CA LEU A 468 0.23 -1.00 30.09
C LEU A 468 -1.11 -0.35 29.74
N VAL A 469 -1.26 0.03 28.47
CA VAL A 469 -2.51 0.54 27.90
C VAL A 469 -2.85 -0.19 26.61
N PHE A 470 -4.13 -0.18 26.25
CA PHE A 470 -4.58 -0.58 24.93
C PHE A 470 -5.37 0.53 24.24
N VAL A 471 -5.27 0.56 22.91
CA VAL A 471 -6.00 1.44 22.01
C VAL A 471 -6.66 0.58 20.94
N THR A 472 -7.87 0.95 20.53
CA THR A 472 -8.57 0.30 19.41
C THR A 472 -8.72 1.28 18.26
N PHE A 473 -8.36 0.86 17.05
CA PHE A 473 -8.64 1.55 15.80
C PHE A 473 -9.61 0.72 14.99
N TYR A 474 -10.66 1.35 14.49
CA TYR A 474 -11.76 0.66 13.82
C TYR A 474 -12.14 1.36 12.51
N MET A 475 -12.38 0.57 11.46
CA MET A 475 -12.81 1.06 10.16
C MET A 475 -13.98 0.23 9.62
N ASP A 476 -14.99 0.91 9.10
CA ASP A 476 -16.08 0.34 8.31
C ASP A 476 -16.57 1.36 7.27
N ASN A 477 -17.49 0.93 6.41
CA ASN A 477 -18.08 1.81 5.40
C ASN A 477 -18.98 2.91 6.00
N TRP A 478 -19.39 2.80 7.28
CA TRP A 478 -20.29 3.75 7.90
C TRP A 478 -19.57 4.97 8.44
N SER A 479 -18.41 4.75 9.05
CA SER A 479 -17.68 5.72 9.86
C SER A 479 -16.42 6.24 9.15
N CYS A 480 -15.84 5.44 8.26
CA CYS A 480 -14.50 5.67 7.69
C CYS A 480 -14.51 5.60 6.15
N SER A 481 -15.51 6.18 5.49
CA SER A 481 -15.64 6.20 4.03
C SER A 481 -15.82 7.63 3.50
N PRO A 482 -14.75 8.29 3.02
CA PRO A 482 -14.86 9.59 2.33
C PRO A 482 -15.75 9.51 1.09
N HIS A 483 -15.75 8.36 0.39
CA HIS A 483 -16.65 8.09 -0.73
C HIS A 483 -18.13 8.18 -0.31
N ARG A 484 -18.49 7.63 0.86
CA ARG A 484 -19.85 7.73 1.38
C ARG A 484 -20.25 9.17 1.71
N GLU A 485 -19.36 9.94 2.31
CA GLU A 485 -19.61 11.37 2.55
C GLU A 485 -19.78 12.15 1.25
N TRP A 486 -18.93 11.88 0.24
CA TRP A 486 -19.09 12.45 -1.10
C TRP A 486 -20.44 12.12 -1.73
N GLN A 487 -20.90 10.87 -1.60
CA GLN A 487 -22.23 10.46 -2.06
C GLN A 487 -23.36 11.20 -1.33
N ARG A 488 -23.27 11.32 0.01
CA ARG A 488 -24.24 12.07 0.83
C ARG A 488 -24.33 13.54 0.47
N LEU A 489 -23.22 14.12 0.02
CA LEU A 489 -23.13 15.51 -0.46
C LEU A 489 -23.66 15.70 -1.89
N GLY A 490 -24.21 14.66 -2.52
CA GLY A 490 -24.75 14.74 -3.88
C GLY A 490 -23.69 14.55 -4.98
N ARG A 491 -22.54 13.92 -4.66
CA ARG A 491 -21.45 13.63 -5.60
C ARG A 491 -20.92 14.89 -6.34
N PRO A 492 -20.56 15.97 -5.62
CA PRO A 492 -20.09 17.18 -6.26
C PRO A 492 -18.84 16.91 -7.10
N VAL A 493 -18.83 17.38 -8.35
CA VAL A 493 -17.67 17.28 -9.27
C VAL A 493 -16.55 18.20 -8.82
N PHE A 494 -16.90 19.41 -8.35
CA PHE A 494 -15.97 20.38 -7.78
C PHE A 494 -16.41 20.69 -6.33
N PRO A 495 -15.98 19.87 -5.35
CA PRO A 495 -16.38 20.08 -3.97
C PRO A 495 -15.92 21.44 -3.43
N SER A 496 -16.73 22.07 -2.58
CA SER A 496 -16.34 23.25 -1.82
C SER A 496 -15.32 22.90 -0.72
N VAL A 497 -14.73 23.92 -0.11
CA VAL A 497 -13.83 23.77 1.05
C VAL A 497 -14.49 22.97 2.18
N GLU A 498 -15.71 23.35 2.55
CA GLU A 498 -16.50 22.67 3.59
C GLU A 498 -16.82 21.22 3.21
N GLN A 499 -17.15 20.96 1.94
CA GLN A 499 -17.38 19.60 1.45
C GLN A 499 -16.11 18.75 1.53
N PHE A 500 -14.95 19.30 1.20
CA PHE A 500 -13.66 18.63 1.40
C PHE A 500 -13.37 18.35 2.87
N GLN A 501 -13.56 19.33 3.77
CA GLN A 501 -13.40 19.13 5.21
C GLN A 501 -14.28 17.98 5.72
N ARG A 502 -15.55 17.92 5.28
CA ARG A 502 -16.48 16.84 5.65
C ARG A 502 -16.05 15.47 5.14
N MET A 503 -15.60 15.37 3.89
CA MET A 503 -15.09 14.11 3.35
C MET A 503 -13.80 13.67 4.06
N ARG A 504 -12.88 14.60 4.35
CA ARG A 504 -11.63 14.33 5.07
C ARG A 504 -11.86 13.86 6.50
N ALA A 505 -12.92 14.32 7.14
CA ALA A 505 -13.30 13.86 8.47
C ALA A 505 -13.58 12.35 8.54
N ALA A 506 -13.75 11.65 7.41
CA ALA A 506 -13.95 10.21 7.33
C ALA A 506 -12.70 9.43 6.86
N GLU A 507 -11.52 10.05 6.75
CA GLU A 507 -10.28 9.38 6.31
C GLU A 507 -9.63 8.51 7.39
N ASP A 508 -9.66 8.96 8.64
CA ASP A 508 -9.05 8.30 9.79
C ASP A 508 -9.95 7.23 10.42
N PRO A 509 -9.36 6.16 10.98
CA PRO A 509 -10.12 5.18 11.75
C PRO A 509 -10.78 5.81 12.97
N VAL A 510 -11.90 5.24 13.41
CA VAL A 510 -12.45 5.54 14.73
C VAL A 510 -11.48 5.01 15.77
N ALA A 511 -10.90 5.91 16.58
CA ALA A 511 -9.95 5.58 17.62
C ALA A 511 -10.58 5.79 19.00
N VAL A 512 -10.44 4.81 19.89
CA VAL A 512 -10.80 4.95 21.31
C VAL A 512 -9.56 5.41 22.07
N THR A 513 -9.72 6.39 22.96
CA THR A 513 -8.61 6.90 23.79
C THR A 513 -7.93 5.77 24.57
N PRO A 514 -6.61 5.90 24.86
CA PRO A 514 -5.88 4.86 25.59
C PRO A 514 -6.54 4.48 26.91
N ARG A 515 -6.75 3.18 27.13
CA ARG A 515 -7.32 2.63 28.36
C ARG A 515 -6.28 1.77 29.09
N PRO A 516 -6.23 1.81 30.43
CA PRO A 516 -5.39 0.88 31.19
C PRO A 516 -5.70 -0.57 30.82
N PHE A 517 -4.65 -1.38 30.66
CA PHE A 517 -4.81 -2.81 30.44
C PHE A 517 -5.31 -3.50 31.72
N PRO A 518 -6.22 -4.50 31.64
CA PRO A 518 -6.75 -5.16 32.83
C PRO A 518 -5.67 -5.81 33.71
N THR A 519 -5.82 -5.69 35.03
CA THR A 519 -4.88 -6.27 36.01
C THR A 519 -4.84 -7.79 36.02
N SER A 520 -5.85 -8.45 35.42
CA SER A 520 -5.88 -9.90 35.20
C SER A 520 -4.83 -10.40 34.21
N GLY A 521 -4.16 -9.51 33.47
CA GLY A 521 -3.25 -9.88 32.37
C GLY A 521 -3.97 -10.40 31.13
N GLN A 522 -5.29 -10.24 31.06
CA GLN A 522 -6.13 -10.69 29.96
C GLN A 522 -7.10 -9.58 29.53
N LEU A 523 -7.24 -9.39 28.21
CA LEU A 523 -8.18 -8.47 27.61
C LEU A 523 -9.21 -9.27 26.81
N THR A 524 -10.49 -9.09 27.15
CA THR A 524 -11.61 -9.62 26.36
C THR A 524 -12.42 -8.46 25.81
N LEU A 525 -12.60 -8.44 24.48
CA LEU A 525 -13.47 -7.49 23.78
C LEU A 525 -14.54 -8.26 23.01
N SER A 526 -15.77 -7.77 22.99
CA SER A 526 -16.86 -8.38 22.24
C SER A 526 -17.52 -7.38 21.28
N PRO A 527 -16.79 -6.92 20.22
CA PRO A 527 -17.34 -5.98 19.26
C PRO A 527 -18.28 -6.65 18.27
N GLU A 528 -19.21 -5.85 17.77
CA GLU A 528 -20.04 -6.16 16.59
C GLU A 528 -19.38 -5.54 15.36
N LEU A 529 -18.97 -6.38 14.41
CA LEU A 529 -18.21 -5.97 13.23
C LEU A 529 -19.09 -6.03 11.97
N PRO A 530 -19.43 -4.88 11.35
CA PRO A 530 -19.99 -4.82 10.01
C PRO A 530 -19.08 -5.51 8.99
N LEU A 531 -19.68 -5.96 7.89
CA LEU A 531 -18.97 -6.59 6.79
C LEU A 531 -19.04 -5.66 5.56
N PRO A 532 -17.96 -4.95 5.19
CA PRO A 532 -16.57 -5.10 5.64
C PRO A 532 -16.20 -4.26 6.87
N SER A 533 -15.19 -4.70 7.60
CA SER A 533 -14.52 -3.88 8.63
C SER A 533 -13.09 -4.33 8.94
N LEU A 534 -12.35 -3.44 9.58
CA LEU A 534 -11.03 -3.69 10.18
C LEU A 534 -11.06 -3.26 11.64
N LEU A 535 -10.50 -4.08 12.53
CA LEU A 535 -10.30 -3.75 13.94
C LEU A 535 -8.84 -4.03 14.30
N LEU A 536 -8.13 -2.99 14.73
CA LEU A 536 -6.80 -3.10 15.29
C LEU A 536 -6.84 -2.84 16.80
N VAL A 537 -6.29 -3.76 17.59
CA VAL A 537 -6.04 -3.59 19.02
C VAL A 537 -4.54 -3.47 19.21
N HIS A 538 -4.09 -2.31 19.70
CA HIS A 538 -2.68 -2.02 19.95
C HIS A 538 -2.47 -1.93 21.47
N VAL A 539 -1.66 -2.83 22.02
CA VAL A 539 -1.28 -2.86 23.42
C VAL A 539 0.17 -2.43 23.54
N CYS A 540 0.43 -1.45 24.40
CA CYS A 540 1.76 -0.93 24.64
C CYS A 540 2.06 -0.83 26.14
N ALA A 541 3.27 -1.25 26.53
CA ALA A 541 3.87 -0.82 27.79
C ALA A 541 4.47 0.59 27.62
N ARG A 542 4.61 1.36 28.69
CA ARG A 542 5.13 2.74 28.66
C ARG A 542 6.65 2.76 28.48
N PRO A 543 7.19 3.34 27.38
CA PRO A 543 8.63 3.57 27.26
C PRO A 543 9.13 4.52 28.35
N GLN A 544 10.39 4.41 28.74
CA GLN A 544 10.98 5.28 29.76
C GLN A 544 11.03 6.74 29.26
N GLU A 545 11.45 6.93 28.02
CA GLU A 545 11.54 8.24 27.37
C GLU A 545 10.24 8.61 26.61
N PRO A 546 9.95 9.91 26.41
CA PRO A 546 8.90 10.37 25.52
C PRO A 546 9.28 10.13 24.03
N PRO A 547 8.35 10.34 23.08
CA PRO A 547 8.66 10.26 21.66
C PRO A 547 9.81 11.15 21.22
N GLY A 548 10.55 10.72 20.21
CA GLY A 548 11.57 11.53 19.56
C GLY A 548 10.99 12.62 18.64
N GLN A 549 11.88 13.35 17.98
CA GLN A 549 11.52 14.55 17.20
C GLN A 549 10.94 14.19 15.82
N VAL A 550 9.87 14.90 15.43
CA VAL A 550 9.36 14.93 14.04
C VAL A 550 10.33 15.68 13.13
N THR A 551 10.58 15.18 11.92
CA THR A 551 11.59 15.78 11.02
C THR A 551 11.05 15.97 9.61
N ARG A 552 11.77 16.74 8.78
CA ARG A 552 11.41 16.98 7.36
C ARG A 552 9.99 17.54 7.18
N LEU A 553 9.51 18.34 8.12
CA LEU A 553 8.27 19.09 7.95
C LEU A 553 8.39 19.96 6.69
N ARG A 554 7.37 19.95 5.85
CA ARG A 554 7.23 20.80 4.66
C ARG A 554 5.77 21.22 4.52
N ALA A 555 5.55 22.40 3.92
CA ALA A 555 4.23 22.91 3.57
C ALA A 555 4.12 23.01 2.04
N LEU A 556 3.13 22.31 1.47
CA LEU A 556 2.89 22.24 0.03
C LEU A 556 1.59 23.01 -0.29
N PRO A 557 1.62 24.05 -1.14
CA PRO A 557 0.44 24.86 -1.44
C PRO A 557 -0.62 24.05 -2.22
N LEU A 558 -1.88 24.07 -1.79
CA LEU A 558 -2.96 23.42 -2.55
C LEU A 558 -3.71 24.43 -3.41
N THR A 559 -4.21 25.49 -2.77
CA THR A 559 -4.89 26.62 -3.38
C THR A 559 -4.93 27.76 -2.35
N ARG A 560 -5.50 28.91 -2.70
CA ARG A 560 -5.64 30.01 -1.74
C ARG A 560 -6.37 29.56 -0.47
N GLY A 561 -5.79 29.87 0.68
CA GLY A 561 -6.27 29.50 2.00
C GLY A 561 -6.03 28.03 2.38
N GLN A 562 -5.29 27.25 1.58
CA GLN A 562 -5.14 25.81 1.81
C GLN A 562 -3.73 25.30 1.49
N LEU A 563 -3.20 24.50 2.42
CA LEU A 563 -1.92 23.82 2.24
C LEU A 563 -1.92 22.41 2.83
N LEU A 564 -0.96 21.62 2.38
CA LEU A 564 -0.68 20.27 2.85
C LEU A 564 0.61 20.30 3.68
N LEU A 565 0.52 19.94 4.96
CA LEU A 565 1.68 19.67 5.79
C LEU A 565 2.05 18.20 5.67
N VAL A 566 3.33 17.90 5.43
CA VAL A 566 3.87 16.54 5.40
C VAL A 566 5.18 16.48 6.19
N TRP A 567 5.42 15.39 6.90
CA TRP A 567 6.61 15.21 7.73
C TRP A 567 7.09 13.75 7.74
N SER A 568 8.19 13.49 8.43
CA SER A 568 8.76 12.17 8.65
C SER A 568 8.82 11.81 10.13
N ASP A 569 8.48 10.55 10.40
CA ASP A 569 8.52 9.93 11.73
C ASP A 569 9.79 9.10 12.00
N VAL A 570 10.79 9.16 11.11
CA VAL A 570 12.00 8.32 11.18
C VAL A 570 12.79 8.44 12.50
N ARG A 571 12.64 9.56 13.21
CA ARG A 571 13.29 9.82 14.52
C ARG A 571 12.32 9.82 15.70
N VAL A 572 11.04 9.47 15.50
CA VAL A 572 10.03 9.47 16.56
C VAL A 572 10.19 8.25 17.49
N GLY A 573 10.69 7.13 16.97
CA GLY A 573 10.98 5.93 17.76
C GLY A 573 9.76 5.02 17.90
N SER A 574 9.12 5.02 19.07
CA SER A 574 8.00 4.13 19.40
C SER A 574 6.78 4.32 18.48
N LYS A 575 6.08 3.22 18.19
CA LYS A 575 4.79 3.21 17.45
C LYS A 575 3.57 3.54 18.32
N CYS A 576 3.74 3.66 19.65
CA CYS A 576 2.64 3.89 20.61
C CYS A 576 2.18 5.36 20.61
N LEU A 577 1.77 5.86 19.44
CA LEU A 577 1.44 7.25 19.18
C LEU A 577 -0.07 7.45 19.12
N TRP A 578 -0.56 8.43 19.87
CA TRP A 578 -1.97 8.85 19.82
C TRP A 578 -2.23 9.74 18.60
N THR A 579 -1.38 10.75 18.39
CA THR A 579 -1.54 11.73 17.31
C THR A 579 -0.25 12.53 17.11
N TYR A 580 -0.25 13.39 16.10
CA TYR A 580 0.69 14.49 15.96
C TYR A 580 0.03 15.83 16.31
N GLU A 581 0.53 16.51 17.32
CA GLU A 581 0.11 17.89 17.61
C GLU A 581 0.73 18.84 16.59
N ILE A 582 -0.11 19.60 15.91
CA ILE A 582 0.29 20.61 14.93
C ILE A 582 0.00 21.98 15.55
N GLN A 583 0.98 22.87 15.50
CA GLN A 583 0.80 24.25 15.92
C GLN A 583 1.08 25.22 14.78
N PHE A 584 0.33 26.32 14.77
CA PHE A 584 0.42 27.40 13.80
C PHE A 584 0.59 28.74 14.50
N SER A 585 1.46 29.59 13.96
CA SER A 585 1.70 30.96 14.41
C SER A 585 1.56 31.89 13.20
N PRO A 586 0.48 32.68 13.10
CA PRO A 586 0.38 33.73 12.08
C PRO A 586 1.32 34.89 12.43
N ASP A 587 2.01 35.45 11.44
CA ASP A 587 2.79 36.70 11.53
C ASP A 587 3.76 36.82 12.73
N GLY A 588 4.38 35.70 13.15
CA GLY A 588 5.33 35.69 14.26
C GLY A 588 4.69 35.79 15.66
N GLY A 589 3.36 35.64 15.75
CA GLY A 589 2.64 35.57 17.02
C GLY A 589 2.89 34.28 17.81
N ALA A 590 2.15 34.08 18.90
CA ALA A 590 2.23 32.85 19.68
C ALA A 590 1.73 31.63 18.88
N TYR A 591 2.40 30.49 19.03
CA TYR A 591 1.92 29.24 18.45
C TYR A 591 0.63 28.77 19.14
N ALA A 592 -0.40 28.54 18.34
CA ALA A 592 -1.66 27.95 18.78
C ALA A 592 -1.84 26.54 18.19
N PRO A 593 -2.43 25.59 18.94
CA PRO A 593 -2.72 24.25 18.42
C PRO A 593 -3.83 24.29 17.36
N ILE A 594 -3.69 23.49 16.31
CA ILE A 594 -4.75 23.25 15.32
C ILE A 594 -5.61 22.08 15.82
N SER A 595 -6.87 22.36 16.13
CA SER A 595 -7.87 21.35 16.51
C SER A 595 -8.18 20.41 15.34
N ARG A 596 -8.02 19.10 15.54
CA ARG A 596 -8.28 18.08 14.52
C ARG A 596 -8.58 16.72 15.15
N LYS A 597 -9.11 15.78 14.37
CA LYS A 597 -9.21 14.38 14.77
C LYS A 597 -7.81 13.78 15.05
N PRO A 598 -7.66 12.88 16.03
CA PRO A 598 -6.41 12.15 16.25
C PRO A 598 -6.01 11.38 14.99
N SER A 599 -4.75 11.51 14.58
CA SER A 599 -4.21 10.74 13.45
C SER A 599 -2.71 10.57 13.58
N THR A 600 -2.25 9.36 13.28
CA THR A 600 -0.84 8.96 13.15
C THR A 600 -0.34 9.02 11.70
N PHE A 601 -1.18 9.44 10.75
CA PHE A 601 -0.74 9.66 9.37
C PHE A 601 0.20 10.88 9.32
N ASN A 602 1.31 10.78 8.57
CA ASN A 602 2.36 11.80 8.59
C ASN A 602 2.08 12.99 7.66
N LEU A 603 0.79 13.33 7.50
CA LEU A 603 0.32 14.37 6.61
C LEU A 603 -1.01 14.93 7.10
N PHE A 604 -1.23 16.22 6.87
CA PHE A 604 -2.47 16.91 7.22
C PHE A 604 -2.76 18.05 6.24
N VAL A 605 -3.99 18.11 5.72
CA VAL A 605 -4.46 19.27 4.94
C VAL A 605 -4.98 20.33 5.90
N PHE A 606 -4.33 21.49 5.93
CA PHE A 606 -4.78 22.65 6.68
C PHE A 606 -5.62 23.54 5.77
N SER A 607 -6.90 23.71 6.14
CA SER A 607 -7.91 24.45 5.38
C SER A 607 -8.84 25.17 6.37
N PRO A 608 -8.37 26.28 6.99
CA PRO A 608 -9.12 27.01 8.02
C PRO A 608 -10.24 27.87 7.42
N ASP A 609 -11.32 28.08 8.18
CA ASP A 609 -12.47 28.88 7.74
C ASP A 609 -12.12 30.34 7.41
N GLY A 610 -11.13 30.91 8.10
CA GLY A 610 -10.62 32.26 7.85
C GLY A 610 -9.63 32.37 6.70
N ALA A 611 -9.27 31.26 6.04
CA ALA A 611 -8.26 31.20 4.96
C ALA A 611 -6.87 31.78 5.34
N VAL A 612 -6.57 31.98 6.63
CA VAL A 612 -5.27 32.45 7.09
C VAL A 612 -4.31 31.27 7.23
N VAL A 613 -3.37 31.19 6.29
CA VAL A 613 -2.36 30.12 6.23
C VAL A 613 -0.91 30.63 6.21
N SER A 614 -0.70 31.93 5.99
CA SER A 614 0.64 32.54 6.09
C SER A 614 1.10 32.58 7.54
N GLY A 615 2.31 32.08 7.80
CA GLY A 615 2.87 32.00 9.15
C GLY A 615 3.87 30.85 9.30
N SER A 616 4.08 30.41 10.54
CA SER A 616 4.98 29.31 10.86
C SER A 616 4.24 28.09 11.41
N TYR A 617 4.66 26.91 10.97
CA TYR A 617 4.11 25.62 11.38
C TYR A 617 5.17 24.79 12.11
N ARG A 618 4.76 24.04 13.14
CA ARG A 618 5.60 23.02 13.78
C ARG A 618 4.76 21.83 14.21
N VAL A 619 5.36 20.65 14.24
CA VAL A 619 4.68 19.39 14.54
C VAL A 619 5.45 18.61 15.60
N ARG A 620 4.75 17.93 16.52
CA ARG A 620 5.36 16.96 17.45
C ARG A 620 4.49 15.73 17.63
N ALA A 621 5.11 14.60 17.91
CA ALA A 621 4.41 13.37 18.27
C ALA A 621 3.84 13.46 19.70
N VAL A 622 2.70 12.83 19.94
CA VAL A 622 2.10 12.65 21.27
C VAL A 622 1.81 11.16 21.47
N ASP A 623 2.36 10.57 22.52
CA ASP A 623 2.17 9.15 22.83
C ASP A 623 0.85 8.84 23.55
N TYR A 624 0.58 7.55 23.79
CA TYR A 624 -0.61 7.09 24.52
C TYR A 624 -0.70 7.55 25.98
N TRP A 625 0.38 8.08 26.57
CA TRP A 625 0.41 8.62 27.93
C TRP A 625 0.44 10.14 27.93
N ALA A 626 -0.02 10.77 26.84
CA ALA A 626 -0.08 12.21 26.64
C ALA A 626 1.29 12.91 26.80
N ARG A 627 2.40 12.20 26.58
CA ARG A 627 3.74 12.80 26.60
C ARG A 627 4.08 13.34 25.21
N PRO A 628 4.41 14.63 25.10
CA PRO A 628 4.87 15.21 23.85
C PRO A 628 6.34 14.88 23.59
N GLY A 629 6.68 14.58 22.34
CA GLY A 629 8.06 14.66 21.86
C GLY A 629 8.49 16.10 21.58
N PRO A 630 9.76 16.34 21.22
CA PRO A 630 10.22 17.64 20.76
C PRO A 630 9.50 18.07 19.48
N PHE A 631 9.25 19.38 19.34
CA PHE A 631 8.77 19.94 18.07
C PHE A 631 9.81 19.76 16.97
N SER A 632 9.33 19.55 15.74
CA SER A 632 10.13 19.70 14.54
C SER A 632 10.75 21.10 14.45
N SER A 633 11.76 21.25 13.60
CA SER A 633 12.09 22.58 13.09
C SER A 633 10.84 23.21 12.47
N SER A 634 10.63 24.50 12.75
CA SER A 634 9.49 25.22 12.20
C SER A 634 9.64 25.43 10.69
N VAL A 635 8.53 25.41 9.97
CA VAL A 635 8.46 25.76 8.55
C VAL A 635 7.66 27.04 8.41
N GLN A 636 8.27 28.04 7.82
CA GLN A 636 7.57 29.25 7.41
C GLN A 636 6.90 29.02 6.06
N TYR A 637 5.64 29.45 5.96
CA TYR A 637 4.87 29.45 4.73
C TYR A 637 4.35 30.87 4.51
N LEU A 638 4.50 31.36 3.29
CA LEU A 638 3.94 32.63 2.86
C LEU A 638 3.06 32.35 1.66
N GLU A 639 1.76 32.57 1.81
CA GLU A 639 0.86 32.54 0.67
C GLU A 639 1.18 33.74 -0.24
N VAL A 640 1.60 33.46 -1.46
CA VAL A 640 1.80 34.51 -2.46
C VAL A 640 0.44 34.83 -3.06
N PRO A 641 -0.03 36.09 -2.99
CA PRO A 641 -1.25 36.50 -3.67
C PRO A 641 -1.12 36.19 -5.16
N ALA A 642 -2.16 35.59 -5.76
CA ALA A 642 -2.18 35.42 -7.20
C ALA A 642 -2.05 36.80 -7.88
N PRO A 643 -1.22 36.94 -8.92
CA PRO A 643 -1.12 38.19 -9.69
C PRO A 643 -2.44 38.58 -10.37
#